data_AF-A0A0C1G0D7-F1
#
_entry.id   AF-A0A0C1G0D7-F1
#
_cell.length_a   1.000
_cell.length_b   1.000
_cell.length_c   1.000
_cell.angle_alpha   90.00
_cell.angle_beta   90.00
_cell.angle_gamma   90.00
#
_symmetry.space_group_name_H-M   'P 1'
#
loop_
_entity.id
_entity.type
_entity.pdbx_description
1 polymer ?
#
loop_
_entity_poly.entity_id
_entity_poly.type
_entity_poly.pdbx_seq_one_letter_code
_entity_poly.pdbx_strand_id
1 'polypeptide(L)'
;MTVWYSSDLGWSAGQDVSSAFASLLSSNKFKAGDTLVLEDTYQISGSNLRLPKDFTLTAEKGAGLDVRTTSSTDTSALFILSDGVTVDNVTFDVVNAPKTSYDGILPAAGQDYHKKRILVVDGDNVTIEDSAFSGNVSMHVDVQGGNNLTVESSLFEGGFYQLRVVEGDGATISNSHFRLSLGDGIKTESSVAGDGPSDMTVTGSFFESNARDGLDTAGGFRNGTVLNSVFYNNGVSGFDLKSSYHDSTDFNVEKWNTNIRVEGSQFINNPNGIVISAVDRTGLLNNSNAEAMPHDIHISDTIFENTGSNSGRAFLIKDGYDITWEGVSLLGNTTELRFMGVSGLSLSGSNVGGTSTTGAARNLSVDQLWDGSAGPVQGGEAVDGSTPAPDPEPTPDPEPTPDPEPTPDPTPDPEPGAGGETELLFYRSGNMEFDGSNAKVIEVAPSAATRVEAATVSFSFNADKVSGSQGLVSKDAGGTSVNNGHFTSYIKDGTLYVRYQEGSASKTLKLDGIQANKVYDVRTSFGDGKVSLWVDDALVSSQSFDVNWLDNTEYLQIGANGWASQTGKAGFRDAFDGTISNVEITAGYNTIASDEKGGTGTSVPAPAVDINPVGGDNSISQAEAGALTLTGTAQNIADGGLVTVTLVNGSAETTLGTAAVSGGSWSLDGVDLGGLAAGGYTISASASNAAGAARSEEPFDVYEEAAELPELPDLAEVFGIDGAMEFDGSRSAVQEFAPDDALKLAAGEISFTFNADTVSGRQGLVSKDASGTDVNEGHFTSYVSNGTLVVRFQEGSTSKTFKATGIQKDTDYDVTASFGGGEVALELNGQLIGQADFDFDWLDNGEYLQAGANGWASRTGEAGFRDVFDGTISDLSITDTSAALSDDFLLV
;
A
#
# COMPACT_ATOMS: atom_id res chain seq x y z
N MET A 1 18.13 36.36 12.64
CA MET A 1 17.08 35.34 12.69
C MET A 1 16.24 35.64 13.91
N THR A 2 14.99 36.02 13.67
CA THR A 2 13.99 36.30 14.71
C THR A 2 12.99 35.17 14.66
N VAL A 3 12.62 34.61 15.81
CA VAL A 3 11.50 33.67 15.92
C VAL A 3 10.26 34.48 16.27
N TRP A 4 9.22 34.34 15.46
CA TRP A 4 7.93 34.98 15.64
C TRP A 4 6.91 33.91 16.02
N TYR A 5 6.35 34.02 17.22
CA TYR A 5 5.20 33.22 17.61
C TYR A 5 3.92 33.92 17.14
N SER A 6 2.94 33.14 16.66
CA SER A 6 1.67 33.70 16.19
C SER A 6 0.93 34.48 17.28
N SER A 7 1.03 34.09 18.55
CA SER A 7 0.51 34.84 19.70
C SER A 7 1.19 36.20 19.90
N ASP A 8 2.52 36.30 19.68
CA ASP A 8 3.27 37.57 19.73
C ASP A 8 2.87 38.53 18.60
N LEU A 9 2.33 38.00 17.50
CA LEU A 9 1.74 38.77 16.40
C LEU A 9 0.29 39.18 16.68
N GLY A 10 -0.28 38.73 17.81
CA GLY A 10 -1.65 39.00 18.22
C GLY A 10 -2.68 38.14 17.50
N TRP A 11 -2.29 36.99 16.96
CA TRP A 11 -3.21 36.06 16.30
C TRP A 11 -3.89 35.17 17.34
N SER A 12 -5.14 34.79 17.06
CA SER A 12 -5.92 33.85 17.89
C SER A 12 -6.34 32.65 17.06
N ALA A 13 -6.47 31.47 17.68
CA ALA A 13 -6.92 30.24 17.01
C ALA A 13 -8.15 30.46 16.10
N GLY A 14 -8.10 29.95 14.88
CA GLY A 14 -9.15 30.05 13.86
C GLY A 14 -9.34 31.45 13.25
N GLN A 15 -8.52 32.44 13.62
CA GLN A 15 -8.58 33.78 13.04
C GLN A 15 -8.20 33.76 11.56
N ASP A 16 -8.89 34.57 10.75
CA ASP A 16 -8.45 34.91 9.39
C ASP A 16 -7.25 35.87 9.45
N VAL A 17 -6.07 35.36 9.10
CA VAL A 17 -4.80 36.09 9.15
C VAL A 17 -4.38 36.62 7.79
N SER A 18 -5.19 36.48 6.74
CA SER A 18 -4.81 36.79 5.34
C SER A 18 -4.24 38.20 5.17
N SER A 19 -4.94 39.21 5.68
CA SER A 19 -4.51 40.62 5.58
C SER A 19 -3.33 40.93 6.50
N ALA A 20 -3.28 40.29 7.66
CA ALA A 20 -2.20 40.49 8.63
C ALA A 20 -0.89 39.89 8.11
N PHE A 21 -0.91 38.65 7.64
CA PHE A 21 0.23 37.95 7.03
C PHE A 21 0.78 38.74 5.84
N ALA A 22 -0.09 39.13 4.89
CA ALA A 22 0.31 39.93 3.73
C ALA A 22 0.94 41.28 4.13
N SER A 23 0.44 41.91 5.20
CA SER A 23 1.02 43.15 5.73
C SER A 23 2.41 42.92 6.34
N LEU A 24 2.65 41.80 7.01
CA LEU A 24 3.97 41.46 7.58
C LEU A 24 5.03 41.27 6.48
N LEU A 25 4.66 40.60 5.39
CA LEU A 25 5.53 40.44 4.22
C LEU A 25 5.76 41.76 3.48
N SER A 26 4.69 42.49 3.13
CA SER A 26 4.80 43.73 2.33
C SER A 26 5.46 44.89 3.08
N SER A 27 5.40 44.89 4.42
CA SER A 27 6.16 45.84 5.26
C SER A 27 7.60 45.41 5.54
N ASN A 28 8.03 44.26 5.00
CA ASN A 28 9.35 43.66 5.22
C ASN A 28 9.67 43.44 6.71
N LYS A 29 8.64 43.11 7.49
CA LYS A 29 8.77 42.80 8.92
C LYS A 29 9.33 41.40 9.12
N PHE A 30 8.85 40.42 8.35
CA PHE A 30 9.53 39.14 8.17
C PHE A 30 10.72 39.31 7.22
N LYS A 31 11.87 38.78 7.62
CA LYS A 31 13.14 38.91 6.88
C LYS A 31 13.74 37.56 6.58
N ALA A 32 14.78 37.57 5.77
CA ALA A 32 15.54 36.36 5.48
C ALA A 32 16.11 35.73 6.76
N GLY A 33 15.99 34.40 6.88
CA GLY A 33 16.40 33.66 8.07
C GLY A 33 15.46 33.75 9.27
N ASP A 34 14.33 34.45 9.18
CA ASP A 34 13.37 34.47 10.29
C ASP A 34 12.53 33.17 10.31
N THR A 35 11.99 32.85 11.49
CA THR A 35 11.09 31.72 11.70
C THR A 35 9.72 32.23 12.13
N LEU A 36 8.65 31.69 11.57
CA LEU A 36 7.28 31.84 12.09
C LEU A 36 6.81 30.50 12.64
N VAL A 37 6.44 30.49 13.92
CA VAL A 37 5.83 29.35 14.61
C VAL A 37 4.32 29.58 14.72
N LEU A 38 3.54 28.70 14.11
CA LEU A 38 2.09 28.66 14.22
C LEU A 38 1.71 27.84 15.46
N GLU A 39 1.25 28.51 16.51
CA GLU A 39 0.86 27.85 17.77
C GLU A 39 -0.55 27.23 17.73
N ASP A 40 -1.36 27.60 16.73
CA ASP A 40 -2.73 27.12 16.49
C ASP A 40 -3.01 27.08 14.98
N THR A 41 -4.16 26.55 14.57
CA THR A 41 -4.62 26.61 13.18
C THR A 41 -5.28 27.96 12.86
N TYR A 42 -4.90 28.58 11.73
CA TYR A 42 -5.41 29.89 11.29
C TYR A 42 -6.03 29.83 9.90
N GLN A 43 -7.04 30.65 9.63
CA GLN A 43 -7.64 30.75 8.30
C GLN A 43 -6.79 31.66 7.40
N ILE A 44 -6.62 31.28 6.14
CA ILE A 44 -5.86 32.06 5.17
C ILE A 44 -6.41 31.94 3.75
N SER A 45 -6.56 33.05 3.02
CA SER A 45 -7.05 33.09 1.64
C SER A 45 -6.15 33.96 0.74
N GLY A 46 -4.84 33.96 1.02
CA GLY A 46 -3.85 34.80 0.34
C GLY A 46 -3.54 34.36 -1.09
N SER A 47 -2.84 35.24 -1.80
CA SER A 47 -2.32 34.98 -3.15
C SER A 47 -0.88 35.49 -3.25
N ASN A 48 0.02 34.63 -3.72
CA ASN A 48 1.41 34.91 -4.00
C ASN A 48 2.16 35.52 -2.80
N LEU A 49 1.92 34.99 -1.60
CA LEU A 49 2.61 35.39 -0.38
C LEU A 49 4.04 34.83 -0.45
N ARG A 50 5.00 35.66 -0.89
CA ARG A 50 6.39 35.22 -1.02
C ARG A 50 7.08 35.18 0.35
N LEU A 51 7.51 34.00 0.77
CA LEU A 51 8.34 33.84 1.97
C LEU A 51 9.76 34.31 1.68
N PRO A 52 10.42 35.05 2.60
CA PRO A 52 11.80 35.49 2.42
C PRO A 52 12.78 34.31 2.28
N LYS A 53 13.96 34.57 1.71
CA LYS A 53 15.06 33.60 1.65
C LYS A 53 15.41 33.04 3.04
N ASP A 54 15.75 31.76 3.12
CA ASP A 54 16.14 31.06 4.36
C ASP A 54 15.06 31.13 5.47
N PHE A 55 13.80 31.43 5.14
CA PHE A 55 12.73 31.58 6.12
C PHE A 55 12.15 30.21 6.52
N THR A 56 11.86 30.02 7.81
CA THR A 56 11.21 28.80 8.30
C THR A 56 9.76 29.09 8.67
N LEU A 57 8.83 28.36 8.08
CA LEU A 57 7.44 28.29 8.53
C LEU A 57 7.24 26.96 9.24
N THR A 58 6.96 26.99 10.54
CA THR A 58 6.72 25.78 11.33
C THR A 58 5.49 25.91 12.21
N ALA A 59 5.00 24.81 12.79
CA ALA A 59 3.83 24.79 13.65
C ALA A 59 4.00 23.88 14.87
N GLU A 60 3.26 24.16 15.94
CA GLU A 60 3.22 23.30 17.13
C GLU A 60 2.07 22.29 17.06
N LYS A 61 2.30 21.04 17.47
CA LYS A 61 1.22 20.05 17.77
C LYS A 61 0.23 19.84 16.61
N GLY A 62 0.70 19.82 15.37
CA GLY A 62 -0.16 19.65 14.19
C GLY A 62 -1.02 20.87 13.84
N ALA A 63 -0.68 22.05 14.36
CA ALA A 63 -1.26 23.32 13.94
C ALA A 63 -0.94 23.64 12.46
N GLY A 64 -1.57 24.68 11.93
CA GLY A 64 -1.33 25.05 10.54
C GLY A 64 -2.30 26.08 9.98
N LEU A 65 -2.75 25.84 8.76
CA LEU A 65 -3.47 26.79 7.94
C LEU A 65 -4.71 26.14 7.30
N ASP A 66 -5.89 26.66 7.68
CA ASP A 66 -7.16 26.44 6.98
C ASP A 66 -7.16 27.32 5.73
N VAL A 67 -6.69 26.76 4.62
CA VAL A 67 -6.60 27.45 3.34
C VAL A 67 -7.99 27.59 2.72
N ARG A 68 -8.36 28.83 2.37
CA ARG A 68 -9.60 29.14 1.67
C ARG A 68 -9.31 29.69 0.29
N THR A 69 -9.79 28.99 -0.72
CA THR A 69 -9.74 29.51 -2.09
C THR A 69 -10.80 30.60 -2.27
N THR A 70 -10.45 31.70 -2.93
CA THR A 70 -11.40 32.80 -3.18
C THR A 70 -12.35 32.52 -4.35
N SER A 71 -11.93 31.66 -5.27
CA SER A 71 -12.68 31.20 -6.43
C SER A 71 -12.19 29.79 -6.80
N SER A 72 -13.07 28.95 -7.33
CA SER A 72 -12.69 27.63 -7.85
C SER A 72 -11.78 27.70 -9.08
N THR A 73 -11.70 28.87 -9.71
CA THR A 73 -10.82 29.16 -10.86
C THR A 73 -9.54 29.92 -10.49
N ASP A 74 -9.30 30.20 -9.20
CA ASP A 74 -8.10 30.91 -8.74
C ASP A 74 -6.86 30.04 -8.95
N THR A 75 -5.95 30.45 -9.84
CA THR A 75 -4.69 29.74 -10.15
C THR A 75 -3.48 30.23 -9.36
N SER A 76 -3.67 31.23 -8.48
CA SER A 76 -2.57 31.82 -7.73
C SER A 76 -2.02 30.86 -6.68
N ALA A 77 -0.72 30.95 -6.42
CA ALA A 77 -0.09 30.29 -5.28
C ALA A 77 -0.67 30.87 -3.98
N LEU A 78 -0.77 30.08 -2.90
CA LEU A 78 -0.89 30.65 -1.56
C LEU A 78 0.47 31.25 -1.18
N PHE A 79 1.50 30.41 -1.12
CA PHE A 79 2.88 30.81 -0.84
C PHE A 79 3.80 30.62 -2.05
N ILE A 80 4.76 31.52 -2.18
CA ILE A 80 5.91 31.34 -3.08
C ILE A 80 7.15 31.19 -2.20
N LEU A 81 7.87 30.09 -2.36
CA LEU A 81 9.03 29.74 -1.56
C LEU A 81 10.30 30.20 -2.29
N SER A 82 11.05 31.09 -1.63
CA SER A 82 12.37 31.55 -2.09
C SER A 82 13.47 30.57 -1.64
N ASP A 83 14.72 30.82 -2.06
CA ASP A 83 15.85 29.93 -1.71
C ASP A 83 15.90 29.62 -0.22
N GLY A 84 16.22 28.38 0.14
CA GLY A 84 16.48 27.97 1.52
C GLY A 84 15.26 27.98 2.44
N VAL A 85 14.05 28.20 1.92
CA VAL A 85 12.84 28.18 2.75
C VAL A 85 12.56 26.77 3.26
N THR A 86 12.26 26.65 4.56
CA THR A 86 11.81 25.41 5.20
C THR A 86 10.33 25.55 5.58
N VAL A 87 9.53 24.56 5.20
CA VAL A 87 8.17 24.34 5.71
C VAL A 87 8.21 23.05 6.53
N ASP A 88 7.99 23.16 7.83
CA ASP A 88 8.24 22.08 8.79
C ASP A 88 7.03 21.88 9.70
N ASN A 89 6.52 20.65 9.82
CA ASN A 89 5.46 20.33 10.78
C ASN A 89 4.15 21.11 10.58
N VAL A 90 3.85 21.58 9.36
CA VAL A 90 2.67 22.43 9.08
C VAL A 90 1.55 21.64 8.43
N THR A 91 0.33 21.81 8.92
CA THR A 91 -0.88 21.33 8.23
C THR A 91 -1.43 22.40 7.28
N PHE A 92 -1.70 22.05 6.03
CA PHE A 92 -2.43 22.84 5.05
C PHE A 92 -3.74 22.12 4.70
N ASP A 93 -4.85 22.57 5.27
CA ASP A 93 -6.19 22.02 4.95
C ASP A 93 -6.95 23.01 4.06
N VAL A 94 -7.23 22.61 2.82
CA VAL A 94 -8.04 23.43 1.90
C VAL A 94 -9.52 23.19 2.17
N VAL A 95 -10.02 23.85 3.21
CA VAL A 95 -11.33 23.57 3.83
C VAL A 95 -12.56 23.78 2.94
N ASN A 96 -12.43 24.55 1.84
CA ASN A 96 -13.55 24.86 0.95
C ASN A 96 -13.42 24.29 -0.46
N ALA A 97 -12.36 23.54 -0.73
CA ALA A 97 -12.30 22.66 -1.88
C ALA A 97 -13.04 21.35 -1.55
N PRO A 98 -13.54 20.61 -2.56
CA PRO A 98 -14.00 19.25 -2.37
C PRO A 98 -12.92 18.43 -1.65
N LYS A 99 -13.36 17.61 -0.69
CA LYS A 99 -12.55 16.55 -0.10
C LYS A 99 -13.00 15.25 -0.76
N THR A 100 -12.04 14.37 -1.04
CA THR A 100 -12.13 12.99 -1.58
C THR A 100 -13.51 12.31 -1.44
N SER A 101 -14.03 11.47 -2.35
CA SER A 101 -13.51 10.67 -3.46
C SER A 101 -13.95 11.17 -4.85
N TYR A 102 -13.15 10.85 -5.87
CA TYR A 102 -13.54 11.01 -7.27
C TYR A 102 -13.18 9.74 -8.02
N ASP A 103 -14.21 9.02 -8.44
CA ASP A 103 -14.05 7.70 -9.08
C ASP A 103 -14.18 7.82 -10.62
N GLY A 104 -14.16 9.05 -11.14
CA GLY A 104 -14.15 9.33 -12.57
C GLY A 104 -12.74 9.41 -13.14
N ILE A 105 -12.64 9.46 -14.47
CA ILE A 105 -11.35 9.49 -15.18
C ILE A 105 -10.96 10.94 -15.58
N LEU A 106 -11.89 11.90 -15.47
CA LEU A 106 -11.71 13.28 -15.97
C LEU A 106 -12.19 14.34 -14.96
N PRO A 107 -11.37 14.67 -13.94
CA PRO A 107 -11.77 15.63 -12.91
C PRO A 107 -12.04 17.01 -13.53
N ALA A 108 -13.23 17.56 -13.28
CA ALA A 108 -13.65 18.84 -13.79
C ALA A 108 -13.28 19.97 -12.82
N ALA A 109 -12.46 20.91 -13.30
CA ALA A 109 -12.08 22.09 -12.54
C ALA A 109 -13.31 22.91 -12.12
N GLY A 110 -13.37 23.21 -10.82
CA GLY A 110 -14.44 23.92 -10.16
C GLY A 110 -15.70 23.10 -9.88
N GLN A 111 -15.68 21.80 -10.16
CA GLN A 111 -16.62 20.83 -9.59
C GLN A 111 -15.87 19.89 -8.64
N ASP A 112 -14.81 19.23 -9.12
CA ASP A 112 -14.10 18.18 -8.38
C ASP A 112 -12.85 18.72 -7.65
N TYR A 113 -12.30 19.83 -8.13
CA TYR A 113 -11.17 20.51 -7.50
C TYR A 113 -11.15 22.01 -7.77
N HIS A 114 -10.41 22.77 -6.96
CA HIS A 114 -10.15 24.19 -7.21
C HIS A 114 -8.80 24.40 -7.87
N LYS A 115 -8.67 25.34 -8.81
CA LYS A 115 -7.40 25.56 -9.54
C LYS A 115 -6.24 26.14 -8.71
N LYS A 116 -6.41 26.25 -7.39
CA LYS A 116 -5.45 26.86 -6.47
C LYS A 116 -4.16 26.04 -6.44
N ARG A 117 -3.05 26.71 -6.16
CA ARG A 117 -1.76 26.08 -5.82
C ARG A 117 -1.39 26.47 -4.40
N ILE A 118 -0.96 25.53 -3.56
CA ILE A 118 -0.64 25.84 -2.16
C ILE A 118 0.77 26.40 -2.07
N LEU A 119 1.77 25.60 -2.40
CA LEU A 119 3.17 26.00 -2.38
C LEU A 119 3.71 26.04 -3.82
N VAL A 120 4.24 27.18 -4.23
CA VAL A 120 5.04 27.28 -5.46
C VAL A 120 6.50 27.44 -5.06
N VAL A 121 7.35 26.51 -5.49
CA VAL A 121 8.79 26.55 -5.26
C VAL A 121 9.45 27.30 -6.41
N ASP A 122 10.10 28.42 -6.09
CA ASP A 122 10.74 29.34 -7.04
C ASP A 122 12.24 29.53 -6.74
N GLY A 123 12.74 29.00 -5.62
CA GLY A 123 14.14 29.10 -5.21
C GLY A 123 14.77 27.76 -4.89
N ASP A 124 16.10 27.73 -4.82
CA ASP A 124 16.88 26.52 -4.58
C ASP A 124 16.93 26.12 -3.09
N ASN A 125 17.13 24.82 -2.82
CA ASN A 125 17.31 24.24 -1.49
C ASN A 125 16.10 24.47 -0.56
N VAL A 126 14.90 24.38 -1.10
CA VAL A 126 13.67 24.41 -0.31
C VAL A 126 13.45 23.06 0.37
N THR A 127 13.01 23.07 1.62
CA THR A 127 12.67 21.86 2.39
C THR A 127 11.21 21.89 2.81
N ILE A 128 10.52 20.76 2.65
CA ILE A 128 9.17 20.51 3.13
C ILE A 128 9.22 19.21 3.93
N GLU A 129 9.09 19.31 5.25
CA GLU A 129 9.23 18.15 6.14
C GLU A 129 8.08 18.08 7.15
N ASP A 130 7.74 16.86 7.57
CA ASP A 130 6.72 16.57 8.58
C ASP A 130 5.37 17.28 8.34
N SER A 131 5.05 17.61 7.09
CA SER A 131 3.93 18.50 6.78
C SER A 131 2.76 17.71 6.17
N ALA A 132 1.54 18.19 6.37
CA ALA A 132 0.33 17.55 5.84
C ALA A 132 -0.43 18.49 4.91
N PHE A 133 -0.93 17.96 3.80
CA PHE A 133 -1.72 18.67 2.80
C PHE A 133 -3.03 17.93 2.54
N SER A 134 -4.15 18.63 2.55
CA SER A 134 -5.46 18.04 2.25
C SER A 134 -6.38 18.95 1.44
N GLY A 135 -7.29 18.32 0.69
CA GLY A 135 -8.31 18.97 -0.12
C GLY A 135 -7.95 19.06 -1.61
N ASN A 136 -8.97 19.04 -2.48
CA ASN A 136 -8.77 18.94 -3.92
C ASN A 136 -8.47 20.29 -4.56
N VAL A 137 -7.17 20.55 -4.75
CA VAL A 137 -6.65 21.72 -5.47
C VAL A 137 -5.89 21.32 -6.74
N SER A 138 -5.37 22.28 -7.50
CA SER A 138 -4.60 21.96 -8.71
C SER A 138 -3.26 21.32 -8.37
N MET A 139 -2.53 21.91 -7.40
CA MET A 139 -1.30 21.36 -6.87
C MET A 139 -1.15 21.69 -5.39
N HIS A 140 -0.72 20.72 -4.57
CA HIS A 140 -0.23 21.04 -3.23
C HIS A 140 1.16 21.69 -3.32
N VAL A 141 2.09 21.07 -4.05
CA VAL A 141 3.43 21.62 -4.31
C VAL A 141 3.67 21.69 -5.82
N ASP A 142 4.08 22.86 -6.31
CA ASP A 142 4.37 23.12 -7.73
C ASP A 142 5.76 23.76 -7.85
N VAL A 143 6.74 22.99 -8.30
CA VAL A 143 8.13 23.43 -8.50
C VAL A 143 8.28 23.97 -9.91
N GLN A 144 8.59 25.25 -10.00
CA GLN A 144 8.65 26.00 -11.25
C GLN A 144 10.06 26.52 -11.57
N GLY A 145 11.09 26.19 -10.77
CA GLY A 145 12.46 26.68 -10.98
C GLY A 145 13.51 26.40 -9.91
N GLY A 146 13.21 25.62 -8.87
CA GLY A 146 14.11 25.41 -7.72
C GLY A 146 14.85 24.08 -7.77
N ASN A 147 16.17 24.11 -7.61
CA ASN A 147 17.00 22.90 -7.46
C ASN A 147 17.02 22.43 -6.00
N ASN A 148 17.33 21.16 -5.79
CA ASN A 148 17.51 20.52 -4.50
C ASN A 148 16.29 20.68 -3.56
N LEU A 149 15.08 20.53 -4.10
CA LEU A 149 13.89 20.40 -3.25
C LEU A 149 14.04 19.16 -2.36
N THR A 150 13.77 19.29 -1.07
CA THR A 150 13.61 18.16 -0.16
C THR A 150 12.16 18.06 0.28
N VAL A 151 11.55 16.87 0.13
CA VAL A 151 10.26 16.51 0.72
C VAL A 151 10.48 15.29 1.59
N GLU A 152 10.20 15.39 2.88
CA GLU A 152 10.45 14.32 3.84
C GLU A 152 9.26 14.11 4.77
N SER A 153 8.95 12.85 5.08
CA SER A 153 7.97 12.48 6.11
C SER A 153 6.64 13.23 6.02
N SER A 154 6.19 13.54 4.80
CA SER A 154 5.04 14.44 4.59
C SER A 154 3.84 13.68 4.00
N LEU A 155 2.64 14.08 4.42
CA LEU A 155 1.37 13.49 3.98
C LEU A 155 0.68 14.39 2.96
N PHE A 156 0.29 13.81 1.83
CA PHE A 156 -0.50 14.45 0.80
C PHE A 156 -1.77 13.64 0.58
N GLU A 157 -2.93 14.28 0.82
CA GLU A 157 -4.24 13.69 0.56
C GLU A 157 -5.06 14.57 -0.38
N GLY A 158 -5.63 13.98 -1.43
CA GLY A 158 -6.36 14.73 -2.45
C GLY A 158 -5.44 15.52 -3.38
N GLY A 159 -6.02 16.51 -4.06
CA GLY A 159 -5.32 17.34 -5.07
C GLY A 159 -5.31 16.68 -6.46
N PHE A 160 -5.23 17.50 -7.51
CA PHE A 160 -5.10 16.99 -8.88
C PHE A 160 -3.69 16.45 -9.11
N TYR A 161 -2.68 17.24 -8.80
CA TYR A 161 -1.34 16.75 -8.51
C TYR A 161 -1.00 17.04 -7.07
N GLN A 162 -0.30 16.14 -6.40
CA GLN A 162 0.17 16.41 -5.04
C GLN A 162 1.50 17.13 -5.09
N LEU A 163 2.43 16.64 -5.90
CA LEU A 163 3.68 17.32 -6.20
C LEU A 163 3.89 17.35 -7.71
N ARG A 164 4.16 18.53 -8.25
CA ARG A 164 4.62 18.68 -9.64
C ARG A 164 5.98 19.33 -9.70
N VAL A 165 6.89 18.76 -10.49
CA VAL A 165 8.23 19.30 -10.77
C VAL A 165 8.37 19.60 -12.26
N VAL A 166 8.39 20.89 -12.62
CA VAL A 166 8.50 21.33 -14.03
C VAL A 166 9.95 21.64 -14.44
N GLU A 167 10.71 22.21 -13.52
CA GLU A 167 12.15 22.43 -13.67
C GLU A 167 12.80 22.43 -12.29
N GLY A 168 14.03 21.91 -12.21
CA GLY A 168 14.77 21.74 -10.95
C GLY A 168 15.45 20.37 -10.87
N ASP A 169 16.75 20.39 -10.62
CA ASP A 169 17.57 19.18 -10.45
C ASP A 169 17.73 18.81 -8.97
N GLY A 170 17.95 17.52 -8.69
CA GLY A 170 18.33 17.03 -7.37
C GLY A 170 17.19 17.00 -6.35
N ALA A 171 15.93 16.96 -6.79
CA ALA A 171 14.80 16.82 -5.87
C ALA A 171 14.85 15.47 -5.12
N THR A 172 14.75 15.50 -3.80
CA THR A 172 14.76 14.31 -2.93
C THR A 172 13.42 14.21 -2.20
N ILE A 173 12.73 13.08 -2.39
CA ILE A 173 11.44 12.78 -1.77
C ILE A 173 11.64 11.50 -0.95
N SER A 174 11.34 11.57 0.35
CA SER A 174 11.56 10.43 1.25
C SER A 174 10.46 10.26 2.29
N ASN A 175 10.17 9.02 2.68
CA ASN A 175 9.29 8.68 3.81
C ASN A 175 7.90 9.33 3.75
N SER A 176 7.44 9.70 2.56
CA SER A 176 6.25 10.52 2.36
C SER A 176 5.09 9.68 1.82
N HIS A 177 3.87 10.09 2.13
CA HIS A 177 2.65 9.38 1.77
C HIS A 177 1.79 10.23 0.82
N PHE A 178 1.57 9.73 -0.39
CA PHE A 178 0.83 10.33 -1.49
C PHE A 178 -0.43 9.54 -1.77
N ARG A 179 -1.60 10.05 -1.36
CA ARG A 179 -2.85 9.28 -1.42
C ARG A 179 -4.03 10.03 -2.00
N LEU A 180 -4.90 9.30 -2.68
CA LEU A 180 -6.22 9.78 -3.11
C LEU A 180 -6.17 11.04 -3.98
N SER A 181 -5.12 11.23 -4.77
CA SER A 181 -5.10 12.32 -5.77
C SER A 181 -6.13 12.05 -6.88
N LEU A 182 -6.63 13.12 -7.49
CA LEU A 182 -7.53 13.08 -8.65
C LEU A 182 -6.78 12.84 -9.97
N GLY A 183 -5.47 13.04 -9.96
CA GLY A 183 -4.57 12.79 -11.08
C GLY A 183 -3.42 11.93 -10.58
N ASP A 184 -2.23 12.53 -10.55
CA ASP A 184 -0.99 11.83 -10.23
C ASP A 184 -0.46 12.25 -8.84
N GLY A 185 0.13 11.31 -8.10
CA GLY A 185 0.81 11.64 -6.84
C GLY A 185 1.96 12.62 -7.10
N ILE A 186 2.93 12.17 -7.91
CA ILE A 186 4.02 13.02 -8.41
C ILE A 186 3.96 13.12 -9.92
N LYS A 187 4.10 14.34 -10.43
CA LYS A 187 4.21 14.64 -11.85
C LYS A 187 5.52 15.35 -12.17
N THR A 188 6.23 14.92 -13.21
CA THR A 188 7.25 15.77 -13.86
C THR A 188 6.78 16.28 -15.21
N GLU A 189 7.22 17.49 -15.53
CA GLU A 189 7.01 18.15 -16.83
C GLU A 189 8.32 18.84 -17.24
N SER A 190 8.47 19.19 -18.51
CA SER A 190 9.58 20.05 -18.95
C SER A 190 9.13 21.50 -18.96
N SER A 191 10.05 22.42 -18.71
CA SER A 191 9.83 23.84 -18.92
C SER A 191 9.67 24.17 -20.41
N VAL A 192 9.14 25.38 -20.69
CA VAL A 192 9.06 25.93 -22.05
C VAL A 192 10.43 26.20 -22.67
N ALA A 193 11.48 26.38 -21.85
CA ALA A 193 12.86 26.51 -22.30
C ALA A 193 13.46 25.15 -22.68
N GLY A 194 12.82 24.09 -22.17
CA GLY A 194 13.09 22.72 -22.51
C GLY A 194 14.01 21.99 -21.55
N ASP A 195 14.10 22.46 -20.32
CA ASP A 195 14.78 21.79 -19.22
C ASP A 195 13.75 20.92 -18.49
N GLY A 196 14.09 19.67 -18.21
CA GLY A 196 13.29 18.75 -17.41
C GLY A 196 14.02 18.38 -16.12
N PRO A 197 13.32 17.88 -15.08
CA PRO A 197 13.97 17.48 -13.84
C PRO A 197 15.01 16.37 -14.07
N SER A 198 16.15 16.49 -13.39
CA SER A 198 17.17 15.44 -13.34
C SER A 198 17.70 15.19 -11.94
N ASP A 199 18.35 14.04 -11.75
CA ASP A 199 18.92 13.59 -10.48
C ASP A 199 17.87 13.50 -9.33
N MET A 200 16.60 13.28 -9.68
CA MET A 200 15.50 13.17 -8.72
C MET A 200 15.51 11.80 -8.03
N THR A 201 15.35 11.79 -6.70
CA THR A 201 15.30 10.56 -5.90
C THR A 201 13.99 10.46 -5.13
N VAL A 202 13.32 9.31 -5.21
CA VAL A 202 12.15 8.95 -4.43
C VAL A 202 12.49 7.71 -3.60
N THR A 203 12.46 7.79 -2.28
CA THR A 203 12.90 6.69 -1.41
C THR A 203 11.88 6.43 -0.31
N GLY A 204 11.58 5.14 -0.04
CA GLY A 204 10.73 4.76 1.09
C GLY A 204 9.45 5.57 1.10
N SER A 205 8.75 5.74 -0.02
CA SER A 205 7.52 6.56 -0.05
C SER A 205 6.35 5.69 -0.47
N PHE A 206 5.15 6.07 -0.05
CA PHE A 206 3.94 5.30 -0.28
C PHE A 206 2.96 6.06 -1.18
N PHE A 207 2.55 5.42 -2.26
CA PHE A 207 1.60 5.94 -3.25
C PHE A 207 0.34 5.09 -3.22
N GLU A 208 -0.70 5.59 -2.56
CA GLU A 208 -1.90 4.83 -2.21
C GLU A 208 -3.13 5.38 -2.95
N SER A 209 -3.71 4.55 -3.82
CA SER A 209 -5.02 4.82 -4.43
C SER A 209 -5.13 6.20 -5.11
N ASN A 210 -4.07 6.59 -5.84
CA ASN A 210 -4.16 7.76 -6.71
C ASN A 210 -5.01 7.41 -7.94
N ALA A 211 -5.86 8.34 -8.39
CA ALA A 211 -6.81 8.08 -9.48
C ALA A 211 -6.13 7.72 -10.80
N ARG A 212 -4.91 8.22 -11.04
CA ARG A 212 -4.09 7.84 -12.19
C ARG A 212 -2.79 7.18 -11.76
N ASP A 213 -1.70 7.93 -11.75
CA ASP A 213 -0.35 7.39 -11.61
C ASP A 213 0.21 7.72 -10.22
N GLY A 214 0.97 6.81 -9.62
CA GLY A 214 1.75 7.16 -8.42
C GLY A 214 2.81 8.20 -8.77
N LEU A 215 3.58 7.93 -9.83
CA LEU A 215 4.58 8.81 -10.41
C LEU A 215 4.44 8.82 -11.94
N ASP A 216 4.29 9.99 -12.57
CA ASP A 216 4.28 10.17 -14.04
C ASP A 216 5.39 11.15 -14.46
N THR A 217 6.23 10.75 -15.44
CA THR A 217 7.38 11.54 -15.88
C THR A 217 7.31 12.13 -17.29
N ALA A 218 6.19 12.77 -17.63
CA ALA A 218 5.92 13.40 -18.93
C ALA A 218 6.80 14.59 -19.36
N GLY A 219 8.02 14.75 -18.82
CA GLY A 219 8.94 15.81 -19.23
C GLY A 219 10.28 15.87 -18.49
N GLY A 220 10.80 14.74 -18.03
CA GLY A 220 12.13 14.64 -17.44
C GLY A 220 12.15 13.77 -16.18
N PHE A 221 13.12 12.86 -16.12
CA PHE A 221 13.46 12.08 -14.92
C PHE A 221 14.86 11.52 -15.10
N ARG A 222 15.74 12.28 -15.75
CA ARG A 222 17.08 11.83 -16.13
C ARG A 222 17.88 11.54 -14.86
N ASN A 223 18.62 10.44 -14.83
CA ASN A 223 19.36 9.99 -13.65
C ASN A 223 18.45 9.72 -12.44
N GLY A 224 17.14 9.58 -12.65
CA GLY A 224 16.17 9.45 -11.58
C GLY A 224 16.25 8.09 -10.89
N THR A 225 15.92 8.06 -9.60
CA THR A 225 16.06 6.87 -8.76
C THR A 225 14.82 6.68 -7.88
N VAL A 226 14.24 5.48 -7.88
CA VAL A 226 13.10 5.09 -7.04
C VAL A 226 13.51 3.89 -6.19
N LEU A 227 13.58 4.06 -4.86
CA LEU A 227 14.10 3.06 -3.93
C LEU A 227 13.05 2.71 -2.87
N ASN A 228 12.92 1.42 -2.56
CA ASN A 228 12.16 0.92 -1.40
C ASN A 228 10.75 1.53 -1.25
N SER A 229 10.11 1.91 -2.36
CA SER A 229 8.84 2.63 -2.35
C SER A 229 7.69 1.68 -2.68
N VAL A 230 6.50 2.00 -2.22
CA VAL A 230 5.31 1.17 -2.40
C VAL A 230 4.29 1.93 -3.24
N PHE A 231 3.84 1.32 -4.33
CA PHE A 231 2.79 1.81 -5.22
C PHE A 231 1.62 0.84 -5.11
N TYR A 232 0.56 1.28 -4.45
CA TYR A 232 -0.59 0.44 -4.11
C TYR A 232 -1.87 1.01 -4.72
N ASN A 233 -2.55 0.19 -5.54
CA ASN A 233 -3.91 0.43 -6.01
C ASN A 233 -4.09 1.75 -6.80
N ASN A 234 -3.08 2.20 -7.54
CA ASN A 234 -3.21 3.39 -8.38
C ASN A 234 -4.01 3.05 -9.66
N GLY A 235 -4.84 3.97 -10.12
CA GLY A 235 -5.87 3.72 -11.13
C GLY A 235 -5.36 3.46 -12.55
N VAL A 236 -4.17 3.94 -12.90
CA VAL A 236 -3.55 3.71 -14.23
C VAL A 236 -2.24 2.94 -14.08
N SER A 237 -1.27 3.50 -13.37
CA SER A 237 0.00 2.82 -13.12
C SER A 237 0.65 3.19 -11.79
N GLY A 238 1.57 2.36 -11.32
CA GLY A 238 2.46 2.79 -10.24
C GLY A 238 3.42 3.86 -10.73
N PHE A 239 4.10 3.60 -11.85
CA PHE A 239 5.10 4.49 -12.43
C PHE A 239 4.99 4.57 -13.96
N ASP A 240 4.65 5.73 -14.50
CA ASP A 240 4.57 6.02 -15.93
C ASP A 240 5.79 6.82 -16.42
N LEU A 241 6.72 6.11 -17.06
CA LEU A 241 7.90 6.67 -17.73
C LEU A 241 7.55 7.11 -19.15
N LYS A 242 7.12 8.37 -19.27
CA LYS A 242 6.54 8.91 -20.51
C LYS A 242 7.41 10.00 -21.11
N SER A 243 7.96 9.77 -22.30
CA SER A 243 8.57 10.86 -23.09
C SER A 243 7.56 11.40 -24.10
N SER A 244 7.30 12.71 -24.10
CA SER A 244 6.35 13.34 -25.04
C SER A 244 7.07 14.27 -26.01
N TYR A 245 6.76 14.16 -27.31
CA TYR A 245 7.36 14.96 -28.38
C TYR A 245 6.25 15.72 -29.13
N HIS A 246 6.19 17.02 -28.86
CA HIS A 246 5.26 17.97 -29.46
C HIS A 246 5.94 18.84 -30.52
N ASP A 247 7.23 19.18 -30.32
CA ASP A 247 8.04 19.92 -31.27
C ASP A 247 9.54 19.56 -31.22
N SER A 248 10.34 20.18 -32.09
CA SER A 248 11.77 19.87 -32.21
C SER A 248 12.61 20.14 -30.95
N THR A 249 12.11 20.95 -30.01
CA THR A 249 12.79 21.21 -28.73
C THR A 249 12.67 20.05 -27.75
N ASP A 250 11.77 19.09 -27.99
CA ASP A 250 11.61 17.90 -27.14
C ASP A 250 12.74 16.87 -27.34
N PHE A 251 13.56 17.04 -28.37
CA PHE A 251 14.81 16.28 -28.57
C PHE A 251 16.00 16.85 -27.80
N ASN A 252 15.77 17.78 -26.87
CA ASN A 252 16.80 18.19 -25.92
C ASN A 252 17.10 17.02 -24.98
N VAL A 253 18.37 16.63 -24.89
CA VAL A 253 18.85 15.57 -23.99
C VAL A 253 18.46 15.83 -22.53
N GLU A 254 18.29 17.09 -22.16
CA GLU A 254 17.88 17.49 -20.81
C GLU A 254 16.44 17.07 -20.45
N LYS A 255 15.61 16.72 -21.45
CA LYS A 255 14.23 16.26 -21.26
C LYS A 255 14.08 14.74 -21.22
N TRP A 256 15.14 14.01 -21.53
CA TRP A 256 15.03 12.57 -21.76
C TRP A 256 14.84 11.81 -20.46
N ASN A 257 14.00 10.77 -20.51
CA ASN A 257 13.91 9.76 -19.48
C ASN A 257 15.03 8.74 -19.72
N THR A 258 16.19 8.91 -19.07
CA THR A 258 17.35 8.03 -19.23
C THR A 258 18.19 7.87 -17.97
N ASN A 259 18.93 6.76 -17.86
CA ASN A 259 19.73 6.36 -16.70
C ASN A 259 18.90 6.28 -15.42
N ILE A 260 17.82 5.50 -15.46
CA ILE A 260 16.82 5.42 -14.39
C ILE A 260 16.99 4.12 -13.61
N ARG A 261 16.89 4.21 -12.28
CA ARG A 261 16.95 3.04 -11.38
C ARG A 261 15.68 2.89 -10.56
N VAL A 262 15.16 1.67 -10.51
CA VAL A 262 14.07 1.27 -9.61
C VAL A 262 14.55 0.07 -8.81
N GLU A 263 14.66 0.19 -7.49
CA GLU A 263 15.23 -0.87 -6.64
C GLU A 263 14.39 -1.09 -5.38
N GLY A 264 14.24 -2.35 -4.95
CA GLY A 264 13.60 -2.69 -3.67
C GLY A 264 12.12 -2.30 -3.55
N SER A 265 11.50 -1.88 -4.65
CA SER A 265 10.17 -1.25 -4.65
C SER A 265 9.06 -2.27 -4.87
N GLN A 266 7.81 -1.89 -4.59
CA GLN A 266 6.67 -2.78 -4.64
C GLN A 266 5.52 -2.13 -5.42
N PHE A 267 4.98 -2.84 -6.40
CA PHE A 267 3.87 -2.41 -7.25
C PHE A 267 2.72 -3.40 -7.08
N ILE A 268 1.69 -2.99 -6.34
CA ILE A 268 0.65 -3.89 -5.83
C ILE A 268 -0.72 -3.42 -6.30
N ASN A 269 -1.48 -4.30 -6.93
CA ASN A 269 -2.84 -4.04 -7.43
C ASN A 269 -2.96 -2.82 -8.38
N ASN A 270 -1.86 -2.42 -9.03
CA ASN A 270 -1.92 -1.43 -10.10
C ASN A 270 -2.28 -2.15 -11.42
N PRO A 271 -3.12 -1.58 -12.30
CA PRO A 271 -3.35 -2.13 -13.63
C PRO A 271 -2.05 -2.31 -14.42
N ASN A 272 -1.13 -1.35 -14.25
CA ASN A 272 0.24 -1.39 -14.75
C ASN A 272 1.22 -1.08 -13.60
N GLY A 273 2.25 -1.89 -13.40
CA GLY A 273 3.33 -1.59 -12.47
C GLY A 273 4.15 -0.42 -13.01
N ILE A 274 4.92 -0.68 -14.06
CA ILE A 274 5.72 0.33 -14.77
C ILE A 274 5.27 0.42 -16.23
N VAL A 275 4.92 1.62 -16.69
CA VAL A 275 4.65 1.95 -18.09
C VAL A 275 5.86 2.66 -18.68
N ILE A 276 6.26 2.29 -19.89
CA ILE A 276 7.34 2.98 -20.62
C ILE A 276 6.82 3.32 -22.01
N SER A 277 6.78 4.61 -22.34
CA SER A 277 6.17 5.07 -23.59
C SER A 277 6.79 6.34 -24.18
N ALA A 278 6.66 6.48 -25.49
CA ALA A 278 7.05 7.64 -26.27
C ALA A 278 5.83 8.16 -27.04
N VAL A 279 5.36 9.35 -26.71
CA VAL A 279 4.19 9.97 -27.34
C VAL A 279 4.65 10.98 -28.39
N ASP A 280 4.63 10.59 -29.67
CA ASP A 280 4.88 11.50 -30.80
C ASP A 280 3.66 11.60 -31.70
N ARG A 281 2.81 12.60 -31.42
CA ARG A 281 1.56 12.84 -32.16
C ARG A 281 1.78 13.58 -33.47
N THR A 282 3.02 13.96 -33.77
CA THR A 282 3.35 14.86 -34.89
C THR A 282 4.30 14.24 -35.92
N GLY A 283 4.78 13.01 -35.66
CA GLY A 283 5.69 12.28 -36.55
C GLY A 283 7.10 12.86 -36.58
N LEU A 284 7.56 13.41 -35.45
CA LEU A 284 8.91 13.95 -35.28
C LEU A 284 9.97 12.87 -35.00
N LEU A 285 9.60 11.81 -34.28
CA LEU A 285 10.44 10.66 -34.02
C LEU A 285 10.71 9.90 -35.33
N ASN A 286 11.98 9.62 -35.56
CA ASN A 286 12.49 8.94 -36.73
C ASN A 286 13.81 8.24 -36.38
N ASN A 287 14.35 7.45 -37.31
CA ASN A 287 15.58 6.69 -37.08
C ASN A 287 16.81 7.51 -36.66
N SER A 288 16.83 8.82 -36.93
CA SER A 288 17.98 9.68 -36.60
C SER A 288 17.92 10.29 -35.19
N ASN A 289 16.76 10.28 -34.54
CA ASN A 289 16.55 10.87 -33.21
C ASN A 289 15.84 9.93 -32.23
N ALA A 290 15.67 8.66 -32.58
CA ALA A 290 15.01 7.67 -31.74
C ALA A 290 15.81 7.36 -30.45
N GLU A 291 17.06 7.83 -30.33
CA GLU A 291 17.81 7.82 -29.06
C GLU A 291 17.17 8.68 -27.97
N ALA A 292 16.24 9.57 -28.35
CA ALA A 292 15.49 10.37 -27.40
C ALA A 292 14.43 9.57 -26.62
N MET A 293 14.02 8.40 -27.12
CA MET A 293 13.03 7.53 -26.45
C MET A 293 13.54 7.12 -25.06
N PRO A 294 12.65 6.74 -24.12
CA PRO A 294 13.09 6.26 -22.82
C PRO A 294 14.10 5.11 -22.93
N HIS A 295 15.23 5.19 -22.21
CA HIS A 295 16.28 4.18 -22.28
C HIS A 295 17.21 4.14 -21.06
N ASP A 296 18.09 3.13 -20.98
CA ASP A 296 19.00 2.93 -19.83
C ASP A 296 18.22 2.89 -18.51
N ILE A 297 17.27 1.95 -18.45
CA ILE A 297 16.34 1.79 -17.33
C ILE A 297 16.65 0.45 -16.67
N HIS A 298 16.97 0.47 -15.38
CA HIS A 298 17.32 -0.71 -14.61
C HIS A 298 16.37 -0.91 -13.44
N ILE A 299 15.75 -2.09 -13.37
CA ILE A 299 14.83 -2.47 -12.29
C ILE A 299 15.41 -3.66 -11.52
N SER A 300 15.69 -3.50 -10.23
CA SER A 300 16.24 -4.57 -9.38
C SER A 300 15.38 -4.83 -8.14
N ASP A 301 15.40 -6.07 -7.66
CA ASP A 301 14.83 -6.48 -6.35
C ASP A 301 13.40 -5.96 -6.08
N THR A 302 12.59 -5.89 -7.14
CA THR A 302 11.28 -5.24 -7.15
C THR A 302 10.15 -6.27 -7.19
N ILE A 303 9.08 -6.04 -6.44
CA ILE A 303 7.91 -6.91 -6.39
C ILE A 303 6.77 -6.31 -7.21
N PHE A 304 6.21 -7.10 -8.12
CA PHE A 304 4.93 -6.83 -8.76
C PHE A 304 3.91 -7.85 -8.25
N GLU A 305 2.81 -7.37 -7.69
CA GLU A 305 1.82 -8.22 -7.05
C GLU A 305 0.41 -7.84 -7.48
N ASN A 306 -0.41 -8.85 -7.73
CA ASN A 306 -1.84 -8.67 -7.91
C ASN A 306 -2.60 -9.70 -7.05
N THR A 307 -3.40 -9.17 -6.13
CA THR A 307 -4.21 -9.94 -5.18
C THR A 307 -5.62 -10.23 -5.71
N GLY A 308 -6.05 -9.53 -6.77
CA GLY A 308 -7.37 -9.66 -7.37
C GLY A 308 -7.47 -10.75 -8.44
N SER A 309 -8.69 -10.95 -8.96
CA SER A 309 -8.97 -11.92 -10.02
C SER A 309 -8.53 -11.44 -11.41
N ASN A 310 -8.50 -10.13 -11.64
CA ASN A 310 -8.08 -9.53 -12.92
C ASN A 310 -6.56 -9.64 -13.09
N SER A 311 -6.05 -9.68 -14.31
CA SER A 311 -4.61 -9.69 -14.55
C SER A 311 -4.01 -8.29 -14.38
N GLY A 312 -2.87 -8.22 -13.69
CA GLY A 312 -2.04 -7.02 -13.55
C GLY A 312 -0.81 -7.14 -14.45
N ARG A 313 -0.31 -6.01 -14.96
CA ARG A 313 0.92 -6.01 -15.78
C ARG A 313 2.08 -5.50 -14.96
N ALA A 314 3.15 -6.28 -14.83
CA ALA A 314 4.39 -5.79 -14.24
C ALA A 314 4.97 -4.64 -15.07
N PHE A 315 5.03 -4.85 -16.39
CA PHE A 315 5.49 -3.86 -17.35
C PHE A 315 4.52 -3.73 -18.52
N LEU A 316 4.33 -2.49 -18.97
CA LEU A 316 3.74 -2.14 -20.26
C LEU A 316 4.75 -1.26 -21.02
N ILE A 317 5.52 -1.87 -21.89
CA ILE A 317 6.55 -1.19 -22.67
C ILE A 317 5.99 -0.97 -24.08
N LYS A 318 5.64 0.28 -24.37
CA LYS A 318 5.14 0.70 -25.69
C LYS A 318 6.27 1.18 -26.60
N ASP A 319 7.25 1.85 -26.01
CA ASP A 319 8.39 2.43 -26.72
C ASP A 319 9.59 2.47 -25.77
N GLY A 320 10.80 2.57 -26.32
CA GLY A 320 12.05 2.61 -25.54
C GLY A 320 12.98 1.42 -25.80
N TYR A 321 14.18 1.47 -25.22
CA TYR A 321 15.22 0.46 -25.40
C TYR A 321 16.18 0.41 -24.20
N ASP A 322 17.00 -0.64 -24.09
CA ASP A 322 17.95 -0.81 -22.97
C ASP A 322 17.25 -0.78 -21.60
N ILE A 323 16.26 -1.66 -21.46
CA ILE A 323 15.44 -1.81 -20.25
C ILE A 323 15.76 -3.19 -19.67
N THR A 324 16.39 -3.22 -18.50
CA THR A 324 16.88 -4.44 -17.88
C THR A 324 16.27 -4.65 -16.49
N TRP A 325 16.15 -5.91 -16.08
CA TRP A 325 15.74 -6.21 -14.71
C TRP A 325 16.41 -7.44 -14.10
N GLU A 326 16.55 -7.44 -12.77
CA GLU A 326 17.04 -8.58 -12.00
C GLU A 326 16.37 -8.66 -10.63
N GLY A 327 16.27 -9.86 -10.05
CA GLY A 327 15.65 -10.01 -8.72
C GLY A 327 14.17 -9.65 -8.65
N VAL A 328 13.49 -9.52 -9.80
CA VAL A 328 12.05 -9.17 -9.83
C VAL A 328 11.20 -10.36 -9.40
N SER A 329 10.16 -10.09 -8.61
CA SER A 329 9.17 -11.09 -8.19
C SER A 329 7.80 -10.74 -8.73
N LEU A 330 7.16 -11.70 -9.41
CA LEU A 330 5.78 -11.60 -9.87
C LEU A 330 4.88 -12.46 -9.01
N LEU A 331 3.99 -11.83 -8.27
CA LEU A 331 3.13 -12.50 -7.33
C LEU A 331 1.67 -12.39 -7.77
N GLY A 332 0.93 -13.49 -7.61
CA GLY A 332 -0.50 -13.55 -7.95
C GLY A 332 -0.76 -13.49 -9.46
N ASN A 333 -1.88 -12.88 -9.86
CA ASN A 333 -2.29 -12.81 -11.28
C ASN A 333 -1.56 -11.68 -12.03
N THR A 334 -0.23 -11.77 -12.09
CA THR A 334 0.62 -10.79 -12.77
C THR A 334 1.19 -11.41 -14.06
N THR A 335 0.77 -10.92 -15.23
CA THR A 335 0.96 -11.59 -16.54
C THR A 335 2.18 -11.07 -17.33
N GLU A 336 3.40 -11.14 -16.79
CA GLU A 336 4.60 -10.39 -17.22
C GLU A 336 4.78 -10.02 -18.72
N LEU A 337 5.20 -8.76 -18.93
CA LEU A 337 5.85 -8.14 -20.09
C LEU A 337 5.03 -8.02 -21.39
N ARG A 338 4.15 -7.00 -21.48
CA ARG A 338 3.60 -6.59 -22.77
C ARG A 338 4.57 -5.61 -23.45
N PHE A 339 5.17 -6.06 -24.56
CA PHE A 339 5.98 -5.22 -25.45
C PHE A 339 5.17 -4.88 -26.69
N MET A 340 4.76 -3.63 -26.81
CA MET A 340 4.24 -3.08 -28.06
C MET A 340 5.44 -2.46 -28.77
N GLY A 341 5.69 -2.79 -30.03
CA GLY A 341 6.83 -2.26 -30.77
C GLY A 341 6.46 -1.01 -31.55
N VAL A 342 7.31 0.03 -31.52
CA VAL A 342 7.20 1.15 -32.45
C VAL A 342 7.50 0.67 -33.87
N SER A 343 6.53 0.76 -34.78
CA SER A 343 6.71 0.33 -36.16
C SER A 343 7.76 1.22 -36.87
N GLY A 344 8.75 0.61 -37.51
CA GLY A 344 9.66 1.31 -38.45
C GLY A 344 10.90 2.02 -37.87
N LEU A 345 11.10 2.05 -36.54
CA LEU A 345 12.31 2.59 -35.92
C LEU A 345 13.35 1.50 -35.63
N SER A 346 14.56 1.64 -36.18
CA SER A 346 15.72 0.74 -36.04
C SER A 346 16.47 0.94 -34.71
N LEU A 347 15.76 1.28 -33.64
CA LEU A 347 16.27 1.38 -32.27
C LEU A 347 15.45 0.56 -31.28
N SER A 348 14.67 -0.43 -31.74
CA SER A 348 14.21 -1.52 -30.87
C SER A 348 15.44 -2.32 -30.40
N GLY A 349 16.08 -1.78 -29.36
CA GLY A 349 17.38 -2.20 -28.88
C GLY A 349 17.35 -3.63 -28.39
N SER A 350 18.33 -4.39 -28.87
CA SER A 350 19.11 -5.32 -28.07
C SER A 350 19.10 -4.94 -26.58
N ASN A 351 18.73 -5.88 -25.70
CA ASN A 351 18.77 -5.83 -24.22
C ASN A 351 17.48 -5.46 -23.48
N VAL A 352 16.30 -5.75 -24.02
CA VAL A 352 15.09 -5.82 -23.19
C VAL A 352 14.99 -7.23 -22.58
N GLY A 353 15.16 -7.35 -21.27
CA GLY A 353 15.21 -8.68 -20.64
C GLY A 353 15.77 -8.68 -19.22
N GLY A 354 15.48 -9.76 -18.49
CA GLY A 354 15.90 -9.92 -17.10
C GLY A 354 15.50 -11.26 -16.51
N THR A 355 15.85 -11.48 -15.24
CA THR A 355 15.39 -12.67 -14.50
C THR A 355 14.27 -12.30 -13.56
N SER A 356 13.19 -13.08 -13.59
CA SER A 356 12.05 -12.96 -12.69
C SER A 356 11.78 -14.27 -11.95
N THR A 357 11.15 -14.16 -10.79
CA THR A 357 10.59 -15.28 -10.05
C THR A 357 9.07 -15.13 -9.99
N THR A 358 8.35 -16.24 -9.92
CA THR A 358 6.88 -16.23 -9.81
C THR A 358 6.43 -16.85 -8.50
N GLY A 359 5.32 -16.38 -7.95
CA GLY A 359 4.81 -16.86 -6.66
C GLY A 359 3.34 -16.52 -6.42
N ALA A 360 2.80 -17.02 -5.32
CA ALA A 360 1.48 -16.61 -4.85
C ALA A 360 1.52 -15.16 -4.33
N ALA A 361 0.39 -14.46 -4.41
CA ALA A 361 0.22 -13.17 -3.75
C ALA A 361 0.44 -13.30 -2.24
N ARG A 362 1.03 -12.26 -1.63
CA ARG A 362 1.28 -12.17 -0.19
C ARG A 362 0.02 -11.76 0.57
N ASN A 363 -0.88 -11.00 -0.08
CA ASN A 363 -2.14 -10.51 0.51
C ASN A 363 -1.91 -9.73 1.82
N LEU A 364 -0.94 -8.82 1.79
CA LEU A 364 -0.65 -7.95 2.92
C LEU A 364 -1.68 -6.82 2.98
N SER A 365 -2.09 -6.45 4.20
CA SER A 365 -2.88 -5.24 4.44
C SER A 365 -2.04 -3.98 4.21
N VAL A 366 -2.70 -2.83 4.03
CA VAL A 366 -2.04 -1.52 3.85
C VAL A 366 -1.04 -1.23 4.99
N ASP A 367 -1.44 -1.47 6.25
CA ASP A 367 -0.58 -1.28 7.43
C ASP A 367 0.66 -2.19 7.45
N GLN A 368 0.60 -3.36 6.79
CA GLN A 368 1.75 -4.26 6.65
C GLN A 368 2.65 -3.89 5.47
N LEU A 369 2.11 -3.17 4.49
CA LEU A 369 2.87 -2.67 3.34
C LEU A 369 3.63 -1.39 3.69
N TRP A 370 3.07 -0.58 4.60
CA TRP A 370 3.62 0.69 5.01
C TRP A 370 3.33 0.95 6.49
N ASP A 371 4.37 0.86 7.33
CA ASP A 371 4.31 1.17 8.78
C ASP A 371 4.80 2.58 9.11
N GLY A 372 5.19 3.36 8.08
CA GLY A 372 5.75 4.69 8.24
C GLY A 372 4.70 5.73 8.63
N SER A 373 5.05 6.60 9.57
CA SER A 373 4.28 7.81 9.87
C SER A 373 4.69 8.94 8.93
N ALA A 374 3.73 9.55 8.23
CA ALA A 374 3.93 10.74 7.43
C ALA A 374 2.98 11.86 7.88
N GLY A 375 3.44 13.10 7.85
CA GLY A 375 2.75 14.29 8.30
C GLY A 375 3.21 14.76 9.70
N PRO A 376 2.50 15.75 10.28
CA PRO A 376 2.93 16.42 11.51
C PRO A 376 3.11 15.48 12.70
N VAL A 377 4.23 15.64 13.38
CA VAL A 377 4.57 14.83 14.55
C VAL A 377 3.90 15.42 15.80
N GLN A 378 3.19 14.57 16.55
CA GLN A 378 2.52 14.97 17.78
C GLN A 378 3.56 15.25 18.88
N GLY A 379 3.89 16.52 19.10
CA GLY A 379 4.80 16.97 20.17
C GLY A 379 6.15 17.55 19.72
N GLY A 380 6.31 17.94 18.46
CA GLY A 380 7.51 18.63 17.98
C GLY A 380 7.84 19.86 18.84
N GLU A 381 8.95 19.79 19.59
CA GLU A 381 9.52 20.96 20.25
C GLU A 381 10.10 21.90 19.19
N ALA A 382 9.89 23.21 19.35
CA ALA A 382 10.48 24.23 18.50
C ALA A 382 12.01 24.04 18.41
N VAL A 383 12.52 23.90 17.19
CA VAL A 383 13.96 23.73 16.91
C VAL A 383 14.74 24.93 17.45
N ASP A 384 15.60 24.68 18.46
CA ASP A 384 16.63 25.62 18.89
C ASP A 384 17.65 25.79 17.76
N GLY A 385 17.97 27.05 17.43
CA GLY A 385 18.66 27.46 16.21
C GLY A 385 20.15 27.11 16.12
N SER A 386 20.50 25.82 16.20
CA SER A 386 21.82 25.33 15.82
C SER A 386 21.76 24.56 14.50
N THR A 387 22.52 25.07 13.54
CA THR A 387 22.89 24.42 12.28
C THR A 387 23.31 22.97 12.52
N PRO A 388 22.90 21.99 11.69
CA PRO A 388 23.44 20.63 11.75
C PRO A 388 24.97 20.69 11.55
N ALA A 389 25.71 20.13 12.49
CA ALA A 389 27.15 19.93 12.32
C ALA A 389 27.37 18.89 11.20
N PRO A 390 28.42 19.03 10.37
CA PRO A 390 28.71 18.08 9.31
C PRO A 390 28.94 16.68 9.90
N ASP A 391 28.40 15.68 9.22
CA ASP A 391 28.51 14.26 9.53
C ASP A 391 29.97 13.86 9.84
N PRO A 392 30.27 13.23 10.99
CA PRO A 392 31.62 12.72 11.24
C PRO A 392 31.98 11.65 10.21
N GLU A 393 33.13 11.85 9.53
CA GLU A 393 33.72 10.85 8.64
C GLU A 393 33.70 9.44 9.27
N PRO A 394 33.38 8.39 8.50
CA PRO A 394 33.30 7.03 9.01
C PRO A 394 34.63 6.61 9.62
N THR A 395 34.59 6.21 10.88
CA THR A 395 35.75 5.60 11.54
C THR A 395 36.02 4.21 10.93
N PRO A 396 37.29 3.83 10.67
CA PRO A 396 37.62 2.52 10.11
C PRO A 396 37.17 1.39 11.05
N ASP A 397 36.50 0.39 10.47
CA ASP A 397 36.06 -0.83 11.13
C ASP A 397 37.25 -1.58 11.80
N PRO A 398 37.17 -1.98 13.08
CA PRO A 398 38.24 -2.76 13.71
C PRO A 398 38.37 -4.16 13.08
N GLU A 399 39.62 -4.53 12.76
CA GLU A 399 39.98 -5.87 12.27
C GLU A 399 39.43 -6.99 13.19
N PRO A 400 38.94 -8.11 12.62
CA PRO A 400 38.38 -9.22 13.38
C PRO A 400 39.46 -9.88 14.24
N THR A 401 39.16 -10.11 15.52
CA THR A 401 40.01 -10.88 16.42
C THR A 401 39.78 -12.39 16.24
N PRO A 402 40.81 -13.25 16.41
CA PRO A 402 40.68 -14.68 16.16
C PRO A 402 39.88 -15.41 17.24
N ASP A 403 39.00 -16.30 16.80
CA ASP A 403 38.17 -17.19 17.62
C ASP A 403 39.02 -18.15 18.48
N PRO A 404 38.75 -18.33 19.79
CA PRO A 404 39.47 -19.31 20.62
C PRO A 404 39.02 -20.76 20.36
N GLU A 405 39.99 -21.67 20.28
CA GLU A 405 39.80 -23.12 20.09
C GLU A 405 38.88 -23.76 21.15
N PRO A 406 38.10 -24.80 20.79
CA PRO A 406 37.19 -25.48 21.70
C PRO A 406 37.98 -26.35 22.71
N THR A 407 37.59 -26.27 23.98
CA THR A 407 38.08 -27.17 25.04
C THR A 407 37.16 -28.39 25.19
N PRO A 408 37.68 -29.58 25.52
CA PRO A 408 36.94 -30.84 25.47
C PRO A 408 36.04 -31.08 26.68
N ASP A 409 34.92 -31.72 26.37
CA ASP A 409 33.76 -32.07 27.19
C ASP A 409 34.08 -32.96 28.42
N PRO A 410 33.55 -32.68 29.63
CA PRO A 410 33.51 -33.64 30.72
C PRO A 410 32.27 -34.55 30.65
N THR A 411 32.53 -35.85 30.74
CA THR A 411 31.59 -36.98 30.80
C THR A 411 30.51 -36.89 31.91
N PRO A 412 29.33 -37.53 31.71
CA PRO A 412 28.11 -37.31 32.48
C PRO A 412 27.93 -38.23 33.71
N ASP A 413 27.27 -37.72 34.76
CA ASP A 413 26.51 -38.48 35.78
C ASP A 413 25.70 -37.51 36.68
N PRO A 414 24.61 -37.91 37.37
CA PRO A 414 23.49 -38.79 37.03
C PRO A 414 22.19 -37.99 36.81
N GLU A 415 21.25 -38.57 36.08
CA GLU A 415 19.89 -38.07 35.83
C GLU A 415 19.06 -37.93 37.12
N PRO A 416 18.56 -36.71 37.48
CA PRO A 416 17.36 -36.53 38.28
C PRO A 416 16.16 -36.59 37.34
N GLY A 417 15.17 -37.40 37.71
CA GLY A 417 14.16 -37.91 36.81
C GLY A 417 13.20 -36.88 36.23
N ALA A 418 12.68 -37.25 35.06
CA ALA A 418 11.42 -36.82 34.47
C ALA A 418 11.11 -35.31 34.60
N GLY A 419 11.52 -34.55 33.59
CA GLY A 419 10.99 -33.21 33.35
C GLY A 419 9.47 -33.23 33.33
N GLY A 420 8.87 -32.70 34.39
CA GLY A 420 7.53 -32.14 34.32
C GLY A 420 7.62 -30.83 33.58
N GLU A 421 6.72 -30.60 32.63
CA GLU A 421 6.56 -29.31 31.98
C GLU A 421 6.43 -28.21 33.05
N THR A 422 7.23 -27.15 32.93
CA THR A 422 7.14 -25.98 33.81
C THR A 422 5.80 -25.29 33.56
N GLU A 423 4.82 -25.46 34.45
CA GLU A 423 3.50 -24.85 34.30
C GLU A 423 3.58 -23.33 34.47
N LEU A 424 3.28 -22.58 33.41
CA LEU A 424 3.17 -21.12 33.45
C LEU A 424 1.85 -20.69 34.11
N LEU A 425 1.93 -20.00 35.25
CA LEU A 425 0.78 -19.61 36.07
C LEU A 425 0.30 -18.18 35.80
N PHE A 426 1.22 -17.28 35.43
CA PHE A 426 0.96 -15.89 35.06
C PHE A 426 2.07 -15.38 34.16
N TYR A 427 1.73 -14.60 33.13
CA TYR A 427 2.71 -13.97 32.26
C TYR A 427 2.21 -12.63 31.76
N ARG A 428 3.13 -11.65 31.69
CA ARG A 428 2.93 -10.36 31.05
C ARG A 428 4.23 -9.94 30.37
N SER A 429 4.23 -9.98 29.04
CA SER A 429 5.37 -9.64 28.17
C SER A 429 5.55 -8.14 27.99
N GLY A 430 6.78 -7.73 27.67
CA GLY A 430 7.09 -6.40 27.19
C GLY A 430 7.30 -5.37 28.31
N ASN A 431 7.69 -4.16 27.90
CA ASN A 431 7.99 -3.06 28.80
C ASN A 431 6.69 -2.40 29.28
N MET A 432 6.55 -2.24 30.59
CA MET A 432 5.46 -1.50 31.22
C MET A 432 6.03 -0.27 31.92
N GLU A 433 5.61 0.91 31.48
CA GLU A 433 6.01 2.18 32.07
C GLU A 433 5.08 2.59 33.23
N PHE A 434 5.68 2.90 34.37
CA PHE A 434 5.01 3.40 35.56
C PHE A 434 5.55 4.78 35.91
N ASP A 435 4.67 5.74 36.16
CA ASP A 435 5.01 7.16 36.39
C ASP A 435 4.94 7.56 37.87
N GLY A 436 4.97 6.59 38.78
CA GLY A 436 4.74 6.80 40.21
C GLY A 436 3.29 7.12 40.58
N SER A 437 2.36 7.14 39.61
CA SER A 437 0.94 7.38 39.87
C SER A 437 0.17 6.08 40.10
N ASN A 438 -0.93 6.18 40.86
CA ASN A 438 -1.84 5.07 41.07
C ASN A 438 -2.54 4.60 39.78
N ALA A 439 -2.61 5.45 38.75
CA ALA A 439 -3.35 5.14 37.52
C ALA A 439 -2.65 4.08 36.65
N LYS A 440 -1.33 3.90 36.82
CA LYS A 440 -0.52 2.96 36.05
C LYS A 440 -0.34 1.60 36.74
N VAL A 441 -0.72 1.50 38.01
CA VAL A 441 -0.62 0.24 38.76
C VAL A 441 -1.57 -0.78 38.19
N ILE A 442 -1.06 -1.99 37.96
CA ILE A 442 -1.84 -3.10 37.43
C ILE A 442 -2.28 -3.95 38.61
N GLU A 443 -3.58 -4.16 38.73
CA GLU A 443 -4.18 -5.05 39.72
C GLU A 443 -4.86 -6.24 39.03
N VAL A 444 -4.33 -7.44 39.26
CA VAL A 444 -4.86 -8.67 38.69
C VAL A 444 -5.65 -9.42 39.76
N ALA A 445 -6.90 -9.75 39.44
CA ALA A 445 -7.78 -10.46 40.35
C ALA A 445 -7.21 -11.84 40.75
N PRO A 446 -7.53 -12.34 41.96
CA PRO A 446 -7.03 -13.63 42.43
C PRO A 446 -7.52 -14.76 41.52
N SER A 447 -6.59 -15.57 41.03
CA SER A 447 -6.87 -16.73 40.18
C SER A 447 -6.52 -18.04 40.89
N ALA A 448 -7.28 -19.10 40.60
CA ALA A 448 -6.96 -20.45 41.05
C ALA A 448 -5.60 -20.95 40.53
N ALA A 449 -5.13 -20.44 39.38
CA ALA A 449 -3.83 -20.82 38.80
C ALA A 449 -2.65 -20.49 39.70
N THR A 450 -2.71 -19.37 40.43
CA THR A 450 -1.62 -18.99 41.36
C THR A 450 -1.71 -19.67 42.73
N ARG A 451 -2.61 -20.65 42.92
CA ARG A 451 -2.74 -21.40 44.18
C ARG A 451 -1.86 -22.65 44.16
N VAL A 452 -0.58 -22.48 44.50
CA VAL A 452 0.43 -23.53 44.33
C VAL A 452 1.27 -23.74 45.59
N GLU A 453 1.82 -24.95 45.74
CA GLU A 453 2.74 -25.31 46.82
C GLU A 453 4.13 -24.69 46.65
N ALA A 454 4.54 -24.45 45.40
CA ALA A 454 5.82 -23.85 45.04
C ALA A 454 5.65 -22.98 43.79
N ALA A 455 6.33 -21.84 43.72
CA ALA A 455 6.37 -21.00 42.53
C ALA A 455 7.68 -20.22 42.40
N THR A 456 7.97 -19.78 41.18
CA THR A 456 9.02 -18.81 40.87
C THR A 456 8.39 -17.59 40.22
N VAL A 457 8.75 -16.40 40.70
CA VAL A 457 8.37 -15.10 40.17
C VAL A 457 9.61 -14.49 39.53
N SER A 458 9.54 -14.16 38.24
CA SER A 458 10.62 -13.54 37.46
C SER A 458 10.13 -12.25 36.81
N PHE A 459 10.99 -11.23 36.73
CA PHE A 459 10.72 -9.96 36.04
C PHE A 459 12.00 -9.14 35.94
N SER A 460 12.07 -8.21 35.00
CA SER A 460 13.12 -7.19 34.95
C SER A 460 12.56 -5.85 35.39
N PHE A 461 13.37 -5.01 36.02
CA PHE A 461 12.96 -3.64 36.33
C PHE A 461 14.09 -2.63 36.15
N ASN A 462 13.71 -1.41 35.77
CA ASN A 462 14.54 -0.22 35.78
C ASN A 462 13.78 0.88 36.53
N ALA A 463 14.34 1.37 37.65
CA ALA A 463 13.68 2.40 38.44
C ALA A 463 14.20 3.79 38.08
N ASP A 464 13.31 4.75 37.85
CA ASP A 464 13.69 6.15 37.57
C ASP A 464 14.23 6.83 38.84
N LYS A 465 13.78 6.38 40.01
CA LYS A 465 14.29 6.78 41.32
C LYS A 465 14.36 5.60 42.27
N VAL A 466 15.22 5.71 43.28
CA VAL A 466 15.38 4.68 44.33
C VAL A 466 15.11 5.19 45.75
N SER A 467 14.72 6.45 45.89
CA SER A 467 14.37 7.06 47.19
C SER A 467 12.92 6.75 47.58
N GLY A 468 12.68 6.50 48.87
CA GLY A 468 11.35 6.11 49.35
C GLY A 468 11.01 4.65 49.03
N SER A 469 9.78 4.24 49.36
CA SER A 469 9.27 2.88 49.14
C SER A 469 8.53 2.82 47.82
N GLN A 470 8.83 1.83 46.97
CA GLN A 470 8.17 1.62 45.68
C GLN A 470 8.00 0.11 45.44
N GLY A 471 6.76 -0.33 45.23
CA GLY A 471 6.44 -1.74 45.05
C GLY A 471 6.67 -2.24 43.63
N LEU A 472 7.15 -3.46 43.50
CA LEU A 472 7.39 -4.11 42.21
C LEU A 472 6.26 -5.11 41.95
N VAL A 473 6.42 -6.37 42.35
CA VAL A 473 5.41 -7.42 42.17
C VAL A 473 4.94 -7.89 43.54
N SER A 474 3.62 -7.88 43.79
CA SER A 474 3.06 -8.16 45.10
C SER A 474 1.81 -9.04 45.01
N LYS A 475 1.68 -10.02 45.88
CA LYS A 475 0.47 -10.81 46.14
C LYS A 475 0.22 -10.82 47.66
N ASP A 476 -0.08 -9.63 48.18
CA ASP A 476 -0.15 -9.32 49.61
C ASP A 476 -1.43 -8.52 49.91
N ALA A 477 -1.88 -8.54 51.16
CA ALA A 477 -3.00 -7.76 51.66
C ALA A 477 -2.80 -7.32 53.12
N GLY A 478 -3.59 -6.35 53.56
CA GLY A 478 -3.62 -5.89 54.94
C GLY A 478 -4.29 -6.89 55.89
N GLY A 479 -3.52 -7.45 56.82
CA GLY A 479 -4.00 -8.40 57.83
C GLY A 479 -3.07 -9.62 57.92
N THR A 480 -3.03 -10.33 59.06
CA THR A 480 -2.04 -11.41 59.28
C THR A 480 -2.65 -12.77 59.61
N SER A 481 -3.97 -12.95 59.43
CA SER A 481 -4.69 -14.13 59.95
C SER A 481 -5.73 -14.74 59.00
N VAL A 482 -5.90 -14.17 57.83
CA VAL A 482 -6.78 -14.69 56.79
C VAL A 482 -5.89 -14.87 55.58
N ASN A 483 -5.99 -16.02 54.92
CA ASN A 483 -5.43 -16.22 53.60
C ASN A 483 -3.87 -16.18 53.52
N ASN A 484 -3.23 -17.26 53.98
CA ASN A 484 -1.78 -17.37 54.09
C ASN A 484 -1.05 -17.33 52.72
N GLY A 485 0.26 -17.09 52.76
CA GLY A 485 1.10 -17.09 51.56
C GLY A 485 1.45 -15.73 51.00
N HIS A 486 1.40 -14.65 51.80
CA HIS A 486 1.64 -13.30 51.27
C HIS A 486 3.06 -13.14 50.72
N PHE A 487 3.16 -12.46 49.58
CA PHE A 487 4.40 -12.18 48.88
C PHE A 487 4.45 -10.72 48.46
N THR A 488 5.60 -10.06 48.63
CA THR A 488 5.80 -8.72 48.08
C THR A 488 7.26 -8.47 47.75
N SER A 489 7.55 -7.94 46.57
CA SER A 489 8.84 -7.38 46.20
C SER A 489 8.73 -5.87 46.05
N TYR A 490 9.72 -5.14 46.57
CA TYR A 490 9.75 -3.69 46.54
C TYR A 490 11.16 -3.15 46.71
N ILE A 491 11.41 -1.94 46.22
CA ILE A 491 12.63 -1.19 46.52
C ILE A 491 12.36 -0.17 47.61
N LYS A 492 13.33 0.01 48.51
CA LYS A 492 13.31 1.08 49.49
C LYS A 492 14.70 1.63 49.75
N ASP A 493 14.89 2.91 49.45
CA ASP A 493 16.13 3.64 49.69
C ASP A 493 17.38 2.90 49.13
N GLY A 494 17.30 2.50 47.85
CA GLY A 494 18.39 1.80 47.14
C GLY A 494 18.58 0.32 47.51
N THR A 495 17.62 -0.29 48.21
CA THR A 495 17.66 -1.70 48.60
C THR A 495 16.45 -2.43 48.03
N LEU A 496 16.65 -3.55 47.33
CA LEU A 496 15.59 -4.49 46.94
C LEU A 496 15.21 -5.37 48.12
N TYR A 497 13.92 -5.53 48.37
CA TYR A 497 13.34 -6.40 49.38
C TYR A 497 12.41 -7.40 48.69
N VAL A 498 12.50 -8.67 49.07
CA VAL A 498 11.51 -9.69 48.74
C VAL A 498 11.06 -10.37 50.01
N ARG A 499 9.77 -10.24 50.31
CA ARG A 499 9.17 -10.74 51.55
C ARG A 499 8.17 -11.85 51.26
N TYR A 500 8.27 -12.91 52.04
CA TYR A 500 7.33 -14.03 52.11
C TYR A 500 6.74 -14.12 53.52
N GLN A 501 5.45 -14.40 53.65
CA GLN A 501 4.76 -14.56 54.93
C GLN A 501 3.78 -15.74 54.91
N GLU A 502 3.82 -16.53 55.97
CA GLU A 502 2.93 -17.65 56.25
C GLU A 502 2.37 -17.49 57.66
N GLY A 503 1.05 -17.28 57.80
CA GLY A 503 0.43 -16.90 59.06
C GLY A 503 1.07 -15.65 59.68
N SER A 504 1.57 -15.76 60.91
CA SER A 504 2.28 -14.68 61.61
C SER A 504 3.79 -14.65 61.36
N ALA A 505 4.36 -15.63 60.65
CA ALA A 505 5.79 -15.72 60.38
C ALA A 505 6.12 -15.10 59.02
N SER A 506 7.28 -14.44 58.89
CA SER A 506 7.76 -13.92 57.60
C SER A 506 9.27 -14.01 57.45
N LYS A 507 9.73 -14.14 56.21
CA LYS A 507 11.14 -13.99 55.81
C LYS A 507 11.29 -12.88 54.80
N THR A 508 12.42 -12.19 54.85
CA THR A 508 12.75 -11.12 53.91
C THR A 508 14.17 -11.32 53.40
N LEU A 509 14.29 -11.45 52.08
CA LEU A 509 15.53 -11.48 51.32
C LEU A 509 15.81 -10.06 50.82
N LYS A 510 17.09 -9.67 50.73
CA LYS A 510 17.46 -8.29 50.37
C LYS A 510 18.71 -8.23 49.51
N LEU A 511 18.78 -7.21 48.65
CA LEU A 511 19.97 -6.80 47.91
C LEU A 511 20.16 -5.28 48.05
N ASP A 512 21.28 -4.85 48.61
CA ASP A 512 21.64 -3.43 48.68
C ASP A 512 22.27 -2.98 47.36
N GLY A 513 22.20 -1.68 47.05
CA GLY A 513 22.92 -1.08 45.92
C GLY A 513 22.16 -1.06 44.60
N ILE A 514 20.83 -1.05 44.67
CA ILE A 514 19.98 -0.76 43.50
C ILE A 514 20.18 0.71 43.10
N GLN A 515 20.44 0.93 41.82
CA GLN A 515 20.68 2.24 41.22
C GLN A 515 19.50 2.62 40.33
N ALA A 516 19.23 3.92 40.25
CA ALA A 516 18.27 4.43 39.28
C ALA A 516 18.82 4.28 37.85
N ASN A 517 17.95 4.16 36.86
CA ASN A 517 18.29 4.06 35.43
C ASN A 517 19.18 2.86 35.08
N LYS A 518 19.07 1.77 35.86
CA LYS A 518 19.77 0.51 35.62
C LYS A 518 18.75 -0.63 35.64
N VAL A 519 18.84 -1.51 34.63
CA VAL A 519 18.04 -2.74 34.54
C VAL A 519 18.61 -3.80 35.50
N TYR A 520 17.71 -4.48 36.18
CA TYR A 520 18.00 -5.65 37.02
C TYR A 520 17.03 -6.77 36.69
N ASP A 521 17.54 -7.98 36.47
CA ASP A 521 16.74 -9.18 36.24
C ASP A 521 16.52 -9.89 37.57
N VAL A 522 15.28 -9.89 38.06
CA VAL A 522 14.92 -10.47 39.36
C VAL A 522 14.24 -11.82 39.14
N ARG A 523 14.72 -12.82 39.86
CA ARG A 523 14.02 -14.10 40.03
C ARG A 523 13.92 -14.44 41.50
N THR A 524 12.75 -14.83 41.98
CA THR A 524 12.56 -15.22 43.37
C THR A 524 11.57 -16.36 43.49
N SER A 525 11.81 -17.30 44.39
CA SER A 525 11.06 -18.55 44.41
C SER A 525 10.79 -19.04 45.83
N PHE A 526 9.67 -19.74 46.01
CA PHE A 526 9.32 -20.50 47.20
C PHE A 526 8.96 -21.94 46.84
N GLY A 527 9.28 -22.87 47.73
CA GLY A 527 9.08 -24.31 47.53
C GLY A 527 10.20 -25.12 48.20
N ASP A 528 10.02 -26.43 48.35
CA ASP A 528 10.97 -27.33 49.02
C ASP A 528 11.40 -26.87 50.44
N GLY A 529 10.51 -26.17 51.15
CA GLY A 529 10.76 -25.62 52.49
C GLY A 529 11.76 -24.46 52.55
N LYS A 530 11.96 -23.75 51.44
CA LYS A 530 12.86 -22.59 51.34
C LYS A 530 12.28 -21.48 50.45
N VAL A 531 12.85 -20.29 50.62
CA VAL A 531 12.65 -19.13 49.75
C VAL A 531 14.00 -18.59 49.28
N SER A 532 14.09 -18.13 48.03
CA SER A 532 15.35 -17.68 47.43
C SER A 532 15.17 -16.51 46.47
N LEU A 533 16.25 -15.74 46.29
CA LEU A 533 16.34 -14.56 45.43
C LEU A 533 17.61 -14.64 44.59
N TRP A 534 17.46 -14.46 43.28
CA TRP A 534 18.51 -14.25 42.30
C TRP A 534 18.33 -12.86 41.66
N VAL A 535 19.45 -12.21 41.37
CA VAL A 535 19.49 -10.97 40.60
C VAL A 535 20.60 -11.09 39.57
N ASP A 536 20.30 -10.80 38.31
CA ASP A 536 21.20 -10.98 37.17
C ASP A 536 21.81 -12.39 37.16
N ASP A 537 20.93 -13.40 37.31
CA ASP A 537 21.21 -14.84 37.47
C ASP A 537 22.09 -15.27 38.65
N ALA A 538 22.63 -14.33 39.43
CA ALA A 538 23.40 -14.62 40.62
C ALA A 538 22.49 -14.86 41.84
N LEU A 539 22.67 -15.98 42.53
CA LEU A 539 21.96 -16.25 43.79
C LEU A 539 22.39 -15.23 44.86
N VAL A 540 21.45 -14.37 45.26
CA VAL A 540 21.65 -13.35 46.28
C VAL A 540 21.45 -13.91 47.68
N SER A 541 20.35 -14.65 47.89
CA SER A 541 20.00 -15.17 49.22
C SER A 541 19.06 -16.36 49.14
N SER A 542 19.17 -17.27 50.11
CA SER A 542 18.25 -18.39 50.31
C SER A 542 18.05 -18.65 51.80
N GLN A 543 16.82 -18.90 52.23
CA GLN A 543 16.45 -19.14 53.62
C GLN A 543 15.41 -20.25 53.75
N SER A 544 15.51 -21.11 54.76
CA SER A 544 14.46 -22.08 55.09
C SER A 544 13.19 -21.38 55.56
N PHE A 545 12.08 -21.65 54.87
CA PHE A 545 10.77 -21.11 55.16
C PHE A 545 9.70 -21.89 54.38
N ASP A 546 8.74 -22.45 55.10
CA ASP A 546 7.57 -23.09 54.51
C ASP A 546 6.53 -22.00 54.24
N VAL A 547 6.23 -21.80 52.95
CA VAL A 547 5.18 -20.90 52.46
C VAL A 547 4.58 -21.54 51.21
N ASN A 548 3.29 -21.35 51.02
CA ASN A 548 2.58 -21.76 49.80
C ASN A 548 1.54 -20.71 49.46
N TRP A 549 0.96 -20.78 48.27
CA TRP A 549 -0.12 -19.90 47.82
C TRP A 549 -1.47 -20.61 47.74
N LEU A 550 -1.61 -21.83 48.28
CA LEU A 550 -2.83 -22.64 48.15
C LEU A 550 -4.09 -21.91 48.64
N ASP A 551 -3.94 -21.25 49.78
CA ASP A 551 -5.01 -20.44 50.33
C ASP A 551 -5.04 -19.05 49.67
N ASN A 552 -3.88 -18.47 49.29
CA ASN A 552 -3.68 -17.07 48.83
C ASN A 552 -4.67 -16.59 47.74
N THR A 553 -5.77 -16.01 48.20
CA THR A 553 -6.80 -15.25 47.46
C THR A 553 -6.50 -13.76 47.25
N GLU A 554 -5.25 -13.29 47.34
CA GLU A 554 -4.97 -11.86 47.17
C GLU A 554 -4.76 -11.46 45.73
N TYR A 555 -5.12 -10.20 45.44
CA TYR A 555 -4.83 -9.56 44.16
C TYR A 555 -3.32 -9.54 43.95
N LEU A 556 -2.90 -9.76 42.71
CA LEU A 556 -1.53 -9.56 42.28
C LEU A 556 -1.39 -8.11 41.80
N GLN A 557 -0.52 -7.33 42.42
CA GLN A 557 -0.17 -5.97 42.01
C GLN A 557 1.16 -5.99 41.26
N ILE A 558 1.24 -5.26 40.14
CA ILE A 558 2.47 -4.95 39.41
C ILE A 558 2.63 -3.44 39.38
N GLY A 559 3.81 -2.97 39.79
CA GLY A 559 4.13 -1.56 39.97
C GLY A 559 3.62 -0.97 41.29
N ALA A 560 3.28 -1.79 42.29
CA ALA A 560 2.93 -1.30 43.64
C ALA A 560 2.94 -2.39 44.73
N ASN A 561 2.88 -1.96 46.00
CA ASN A 561 2.77 -2.83 47.17
C ASN A 561 1.31 -3.18 47.48
N GLY A 562 0.97 -4.47 47.42
CA GLY A 562 -0.35 -5.01 47.76
C GLY A 562 -0.75 -4.91 49.22
N TRP A 563 0.22 -4.67 50.12
CA TRP A 563 0.03 -4.62 51.57
C TRP A 563 -1.08 -3.62 52.03
N ALA A 564 -1.56 -2.71 51.18
CA ALA A 564 -2.71 -1.85 51.51
C ALA A 564 -4.10 -2.41 51.16
N SER A 565 -4.20 -3.51 50.41
CA SER A 565 -5.48 -4.12 50.03
C SER A 565 -6.21 -4.75 51.22
N GLN A 566 -7.52 -4.94 51.08
CA GLN A 566 -8.25 -5.89 51.94
C GLN A 566 -8.15 -7.29 51.30
N THR A 567 -8.14 -8.34 52.11
CA THR A 567 -8.14 -9.73 51.60
C THR A 567 -9.24 -9.94 50.54
N GLY A 568 -8.84 -10.47 49.38
CA GLY A 568 -9.70 -10.73 48.23
C GLY A 568 -10.21 -9.49 47.50
N LYS A 569 -9.62 -8.31 47.71
CA LYS A 569 -9.99 -7.04 47.07
C LYS A 569 -8.78 -6.35 46.46
N ALA A 570 -9.04 -5.54 45.43
CA ALA A 570 -8.07 -4.61 44.88
C ALA A 570 -7.69 -3.54 45.93
N GLY A 571 -6.45 -3.08 45.88
CA GLY A 571 -5.88 -2.03 46.70
C GLY A 571 -4.35 -2.13 46.76
N PHE A 572 -3.68 -0.98 46.81
CA PHE A 572 -2.22 -0.93 46.86
C PHE A 572 -1.72 0.36 47.50
N ARG A 573 -0.42 0.43 47.73
CA ARG A 573 0.34 1.61 48.14
C ARG A 573 1.69 1.63 47.45
N ASP A 574 2.43 2.73 47.58
CA ASP A 574 3.83 2.83 47.13
C ASP A 574 3.98 2.50 45.62
N ALA A 575 3.32 3.27 44.75
CA ALA A 575 3.40 3.07 43.30
C ALA A 575 4.84 3.24 42.78
N PHE A 576 5.19 2.44 41.78
CA PHE A 576 6.50 2.39 41.14
C PHE A 576 6.68 3.50 40.11
N ASP A 577 7.91 3.96 39.95
CA ASP A 577 8.34 4.98 39.00
C ASP A 577 9.53 4.43 38.19
N GLY A 578 9.31 4.16 36.92
CA GLY A 578 10.20 3.47 35.98
C GLY A 578 9.53 2.30 35.24
N THR A 579 10.33 1.43 34.63
CA THR A 579 9.88 0.31 33.80
C THR A 579 9.92 -1.03 34.55
N ILE A 580 8.89 -1.86 34.40
CA ILE A 580 8.93 -3.31 34.72
C ILE A 580 8.63 -4.09 33.45
N SER A 581 9.38 -5.14 33.16
CA SER A 581 9.14 -6.00 31.99
C SER A 581 9.12 -7.48 32.35
N ASN A 582 8.44 -8.25 31.51
CA ASN A 582 8.46 -9.72 31.50
C ASN A 582 8.10 -10.35 32.86
N VAL A 583 6.99 -9.92 33.48
CA VAL A 583 6.53 -10.49 34.75
C VAL A 583 5.97 -11.88 34.50
N GLU A 584 6.65 -12.88 35.06
CA GLU A 584 6.34 -14.30 34.92
C GLU A 584 6.18 -14.96 36.29
N ILE A 585 5.18 -15.82 36.44
CA ILE A 585 5.04 -16.73 37.58
C ILE A 585 4.91 -18.15 37.03
N THR A 586 5.83 -19.02 37.38
CA THR A 586 5.81 -20.44 37.01
C THR A 586 5.66 -21.32 38.25
N ALA A 587 4.99 -22.46 38.11
CA ALA A 587 4.88 -23.45 39.17
C ALA A 587 6.23 -24.13 39.39
N GLY A 588 6.56 -24.38 40.66
CA GLY A 588 7.81 -25.06 41.03
C GLY A 588 8.90 -24.12 41.54
N TYR A 589 9.91 -24.74 42.17
CA TYR A 589 11.01 -24.03 42.80
C TYR A 589 12.16 -23.79 41.82
N ASN A 590 12.63 -22.54 41.71
CA ASN A 590 13.77 -22.12 40.87
C ASN A 590 13.63 -22.54 39.39
N THR A 591 12.42 -22.42 38.86
CA THR A 591 12.16 -22.56 37.44
C THR A 591 12.79 -21.40 36.70
N ILE A 592 13.34 -21.66 35.52
CA ILE A 592 13.92 -20.62 34.65
C ILE A 592 12.78 -20.10 33.77
N ALA A 593 12.72 -18.78 33.59
CA ALA A 593 11.80 -18.15 32.66
C ALA A 593 11.95 -18.82 31.29
N SER A 594 10.83 -19.18 30.66
CA SER A 594 10.90 -19.83 29.35
C SER A 594 11.37 -18.79 28.32
N ASP A 595 12.60 -18.92 27.84
CA ASP A 595 13.00 -18.33 26.56
C ASP A 595 12.07 -18.92 25.50
N GLU A 596 11.07 -18.13 25.12
CA GLU A 596 10.02 -18.38 24.13
C GLU A 596 9.41 -19.81 24.06
N LYS A 597 8.13 -19.90 24.46
CA LYS A 597 7.06 -20.82 23.97
C LYS A 597 6.79 -22.15 24.74
N GLY A 598 5.79 -22.10 25.65
CA GLY A 598 4.62 -23.02 25.67
C GLY A 598 4.50 -24.16 26.71
N GLY A 599 3.36 -24.23 27.45
CA GLY A 599 2.79 -25.47 28.05
C GLY A 599 2.18 -25.40 29.48
N THR A 600 0.90 -25.02 29.66
CA THR A 600 -0.30 -25.78 30.12
C THR A 600 -0.48 -26.22 31.60
N GLY A 601 -1.40 -25.54 32.30
CA GLY A 601 -2.14 -26.02 33.49
C GLY A 601 -3.15 -24.98 34.00
N THR A 602 -4.23 -25.44 34.65
CA THR A 602 -5.60 -24.92 34.46
C THR A 602 -5.93 -23.61 35.19
N SER A 603 -5.64 -22.47 34.57
CA SER A 603 -6.48 -21.28 34.70
C SER A 603 -7.80 -21.52 33.95
N VAL A 604 -8.95 -21.01 34.44
CA VAL A 604 -10.03 -20.70 33.47
C VAL A 604 -9.39 -19.62 32.62
N PRO A 605 -9.02 -19.90 31.38
CA PRO A 605 -8.18 -18.96 30.67
C PRO A 605 -9.02 -17.70 30.41
N ALA A 606 -8.36 -16.53 30.33
CA ALA A 606 -9.07 -15.28 30.07
C ALA A 606 -9.98 -15.50 28.85
N PRO A 607 -11.25 -15.04 28.92
CA PRO A 607 -12.10 -15.15 27.76
C PRO A 607 -11.41 -14.38 26.64
N ALA A 608 -11.44 -14.93 25.43
CA ALA A 608 -11.10 -14.18 24.24
C ALA A 608 -12.35 -14.20 23.37
N VAL A 609 -12.65 -13.09 22.72
CA VAL A 609 -13.73 -13.01 21.76
C VAL A 609 -13.18 -12.29 20.56
N ASP A 610 -13.35 -12.89 19.40
CA ASP A 610 -12.98 -12.32 18.12
C ASP A 610 -14.25 -12.17 17.29
N ILE A 611 -14.20 -11.25 16.33
CA ILE A 611 -15.25 -10.98 15.37
C ILE A 611 -14.66 -11.39 14.02
N ASN A 612 -15.38 -12.21 13.26
CA ASN A 612 -15.00 -12.47 11.88
C ASN A 612 -15.36 -11.25 11.02
N PRO A 613 -14.73 -11.07 9.86
CA PRO A 613 -15.01 -9.93 9.01
C PRO A 613 -16.51 -9.71 8.77
N VAL A 614 -16.97 -8.49 8.98
CA VAL A 614 -18.37 -8.09 8.76
C VAL A 614 -18.66 -8.19 7.27
N GLY A 615 -19.72 -8.90 6.87
CA GLY A 615 -19.99 -9.18 5.44
C GLY A 615 -19.09 -10.25 4.81
N GLY A 616 -18.04 -10.70 5.52
CA GLY A 616 -17.05 -11.66 5.02
C GLY A 616 -15.69 -11.03 4.67
N ASP A 617 -15.64 -9.71 4.52
CA ASP A 617 -14.45 -8.95 4.08
C ASP A 617 -14.33 -7.54 4.73
N ASN A 618 -15.15 -7.22 5.73
CA ASN A 618 -15.24 -5.91 6.39
C ASN A 618 -15.72 -4.77 5.48
N SER A 619 -16.33 -5.08 4.35
CA SER A 619 -16.95 -4.11 3.47
C SER A 619 -18.39 -4.53 3.20
N ILE A 620 -19.36 -3.69 3.54
CA ILE A 620 -20.76 -3.98 3.26
C ILE A 620 -21.38 -2.86 2.42
N SER A 621 -22.10 -3.25 1.38
CA SER A 621 -22.96 -2.31 0.66
C SER A 621 -24.20 -1.95 1.50
N GLN A 622 -24.84 -0.81 1.17
CA GLN A 622 -26.15 -0.49 1.77
C GLN A 622 -27.23 -1.55 1.51
N ALA A 623 -27.13 -2.31 0.41
CA ALA A 623 -28.04 -3.41 0.12
C ALA A 623 -27.83 -4.60 1.07
N GLU A 624 -26.58 -4.90 1.42
CA GLU A 624 -26.20 -5.98 2.34
C GLU A 624 -26.45 -5.63 3.80
N ALA A 625 -26.42 -4.34 4.14
CA ALA A 625 -26.57 -3.86 5.51
C ALA A 625 -27.93 -4.18 6.17
N GLY A 626 -28.98 -4.51 5.42
CA GLY A 626 -30.34 -4.69 5.95
C GLY A 626 -30.59 -5.98 6.73
N ALA A 627 -29.74 -7.01 6.61
CA ALA A 627 -29.90 -8.28 7.34
C ALA A 627 -28.59 -9.09 7.38
N LEU A 628 -27.65 -8.67 8.23
CA LEU A 628 -26.35 -9.32 8.37
C LEU A 628 -26.35 -10.43 9.42
N THR A 629 -25.43 -11.36 9.22
CA THR A 629 -25.04 -12.34 10.24
C THR A 629 -23.65 -12.01 10.72
N LEU A 630 -23.53 -11.54 11.96
CA LEU A 630 -22.24 -11.27 12.58
C LEU A 630 -21.76 -12.55 13.27
N THR A 631 -20.54 -12.99 12.94
CA THR A 631 -19.98 -14.22 13.50
C THR A 631 -18.64 -13.95 14.14
N GLY A 632 -18.17 -14.89 14.94
CA GLY A 632 -16.85 -14.81 15.52
C GLY A 632 -16.52 -16.04 16.34
N THR A 633 -15.37 -16.00 16.98
CA THR A 633 -14.96 -17.05 17.92
C THR A 633 -15.00 -16.53 19.34
N ALA A 634 -15.23 -17.43 20.29
CA ALA A 634 -15.20 -17.14 21.70
C ALA A 634 -14.43 -18.27 22.39
N GLN A 635 -13.22 -17.96 22.83
CA GLN A 635 -12.37 -18.90 23.55
C GLN A 635 -12.58 -18.73 25.05
N ASN A 636 -12.56 -19.85 25.76
CA ASN A 636 -12.74 -19.89 27.21
C ASN A 636 -14.11 -19.37 27.70
N ILE A 637 -15.07 -19.22 26.79
CA ILE A 637 -16.49 -19.06 27.11
C ILE A 637 -17.16 -20.43 26.93
N ALA A 638 -17.83 -20.91 27.98
CA ALA A 638 -18.54 -22.20 27.91
C ALA A 638 -19.72 -22.11 26.93
N ASP A 639 -20.07 -23.24 26.31
CA ASP A 639 -21.28 -23.34 25.48
C ASP A 639 -22.51 -22.83 26.26
N GLY A 640 -23.30 -21.96 25.63
CA GLY A 640 -24.40 -21.23 26.24
C GLY A 640 -24.01 -19.92 26.94
N GLY A 641 -22.72 -19.59 27.05
CA GLY A 641 -22.23 -18.26 27.45
C GLY A 641 -22.57 -17.21 26.40
N LEU A 642 -22.69 -15.94 26.80
CA LEU A 642 -23.21 -14.88 25.93
C LEU A 642 -22.11 -13.93 25.46
N VAL A 643 -22.11 -13.62 24.17
CA VAL A 643 -21.36 -12.54 23.53
C VAL A 643 -22.32 -11.37 23.27
N THR A 644 -22.01 -10.19 23.78
CA THR A 644 -22.77 -8.96 23.54
C THR A 644 -22.11 -8.18 22.43
N VAL A 645 -22.86 -7.89 21.36
CA VAL A 645 -22.38 -7.23 20.15
C VAL A 645 -22.95 -5.81 20.06
N THR A 646 -22.10 -4.83 19.77
CA THR A 646 -22.40 -3.39 19.84
C THR A 646 -21.80 -2.69 18.62
N LEU A 647 -22.56 -1.81 17.96
CA LEU A 647 -22.04 -0.88 16.98
C LEU A 647 -21.44 0.33 17.70
N VAL A 648 -20.20 0.67 17.36
CA VAL A 648 -19.48 1.85 17.83
C VAL A 648 -19.35 2.84 16.68
N ASN A 649 -19.87 4.06 16.87
CA ASN A 649 -19.76 5.17 15.92
C ASN A 649 -19.26 6.41 16.68
N GLY A 650 -17.95 6.68 16.61
CA GLY A 650 -17.28 7.67 17.44
C GLY A 650 -17.44 7.35 18.93
N SER A 651 -18.11 8.23 19.68
CA SER A 651 -18.39 8.00 21.12
C SER A 651 -19.75 7.36 21.40
N ALA A 652 -20.56 7.11 20.36
CA ALA A 652 -21.87 6.48 20.51
C ALA A 652 -21.75 4.95 20.41
N GLU A 653 -22.30 4.24 21.40
CA GLU A 653 -22.39 2.78 21.43
C GLU A 653 -23.87 2.34 21.34
N THR A 654 -24.20 1.48 20.38
CA THR A 654 -25.56 0.91 20.19
C THR A 654 -25.50 -0.61 20.24
N THR A 655 -26.09 -1.24 21.27
CA THR A 655 -26.14 -2.70 21.37
C THR A 655 -27.03 -3.29 20.28
N LEU A 656 -26.45 -4.17 19.45
CA LEU A 656 -27.12 -4.84 18.34
C LEU A 656 -27.79 -6.16 18.80
N GLY A 657 -27.22 -6.84 19.79
CA GLY A 657 -27.80 -8.06 20.35
C GLY A 657 -26.85 -8.89 21.20
N THR A 658 -27.28 -10.11 21.55
CA THR A 658 -26.46 -11.11 22.25
C THR A 658 -26.54 -12.46 21.57
N ALA A 659 -25.40 -13.11 21.35
CA ALA A 659 -25.29 -14.45 20.78
C ALA A 659 -24.80 -15.46 21.82
N ALA A 660 -25.28 -16.70 21.77
CA ALA A 660 -24.77 -17.78 22.61
C ALA A 660 -23.56 -18.47 21.94
N VAL A 661 -22.55 -18.78 22.74
CA VAL A 661 -21.39 -19.56 22.28
C VAL A 661 -21.79 -21.02 22.11
N SER A 662 -21.37 -21.65 21.02
CA SER A 662 -21.54 -23.07 20.73
C SER A 662 -20.32 -23.59 19.99
N GLY A 663 -19.59 -24.53 20.59
CA GLY A 663 -18.40 -25.11 19.98
C GLY A 663 -17.25 -24.12 19.80
N GLY A 664 -17.17 -23.08 20.64
CA GLY A 664 -16.14 -22.03 20.56
C GLY A 664 -16.43 -20.93 19.52
N SER A 665 -17.62 -20.94 18.91
CA SER A 665 -18.07 -19.90 17.96
C SER A 665 -19.36 -19.25 18.44
N TRP A 666 -19.63 -18.03 17.96
CA TRP A 666 -20.89 -17.34 18.17
C TRP A 666 -21.40 -16.76 16.84
N SER A 667 -22.73 -16.67 16.70
CA SER A 667 -23.42 -16.11 15.53
C SER A 667 -24.61 -15.26 16.00
N LEU A 668 -24.70 -14.04 15.50
CA LEU A 668 -25.80 -13.12 15.71
C LEU A 668 -26.44 -12.80 14.35
N ASP A 669 -27.58 -13.42 14.08
CA ASP A 669 -28.28 -13.32 12.80
C ASP A 669 -29.28 -12.15 12.80
N GLY A 670 -29.53 -11.57 11.63
CA GLY A 670 -30.59 -10.58 11.41
C GLY A 670 -30.27 -9.19 11.97
N VAL A 671 -28.98 -8.84 12.00
CA VAL A 671 -28.51 -7.50 12.39
C VAL A 671 -28.82 -6.52 11.25
N ASP A 672 -29.65 -5.52 11.52
CA ASP A 672 -30.02 -4.46 10.57
C ASP A 672 -29.17 -3.21 10.81
N LEU A 673 -28.31 -2.92 9.84
CA LEU A 673 -27.45 -1.74 9.74
C LEU A 673 -27.84 -0.83 8.56
N GLY A 674 -28.96 -1.10 7.87
CA GLY A 674 -29.37 -0.42 6.63
C GLY A 674 -29.74 1.07 6.76
N GLY A 675 -29.54 1.67 7.94
CA GLY A 675 -29.70 3.11 8.20
C GLY A 675 -28.39 3.86 8.41
N LEU A 676 -27.24 3.18 8.30
CA LEU A 676 -25.92 3.82 8.36
C LEU A 676 -25.60 4.50 7.03
N ALA A 677 -25.03 5.70 7.09
CA ALA A 677 -24.50 6.39 5.92
C ALA A 677 -23.16 5.76 5.50
N ALA A 678 -22.72 5.96 4.25
CA ALA A 678 -21.41 5.50 3.84
C ALA A 678 -20.28 6.09 4.71
N GLY A 679 -19.28 5.25 5.00
CA GLY A 679 -18.13 5.55 5.87
C GLY A 679 -17.76 4.39 6.78
N GLY A 680 -16.70 4.59 7.57
CA GLY A 680 -16.17 3.60 8.48
C GLY A 680 -16.92 3.52 9.82
N TYR A 681 -17.13 2.29 10.28
CA TYR A 681 -17.77 1.95 11.54
C TYR A 681 -16.99 0.84 12.25
N THR A 682 -17.36 0.55 13.50
CA THR A 682 -16.71 -0.51 14.27
C THR A 682 -17.75 -1.37 14.98
N ILE A 683 -17.65 -2.69 14.84
CA ILE A 683 -18.39 -3.63 15.68
C ILE A 683 -17.53 -3.97 16.88
N SER A 684 -18.10 -3.90 18.08
CA SER A 684 -17.47 -4.44 19.28
C SER A 684 -18.23 -5.67 19.79
N ALA A 685 -17.50 -6.74 20.09
CA ALA A 685 -18.02 -7.94 20.74
C ALA A 685 -17.39 -8.06 22.12
N SER A 686 -18.21 -8.35 23.13
CA SER A 686 -17.74 -8.55 24.49
C SER A 686 -18.31 -9.81 25.11
N ALA A 687 -17.48 -10.57 25.81
CA ALA A 687 -17.86 -11.81 26.48
C ALA A 687 -17.14 -11.90 27.82
N SER A 688 -17.73 -12.60 28.80
CA SER A 688 -17.11 -12.75 30.11
C SER A 688 -17.24 -14.14 30.66
N ASN A 689 -16.24 -14.55 31.45
CA ASN A 689 -16.25 -15.76 32.26
C ASN A 689 -15.74 -15.43 33.68
N ALA A 690 -15.44 -16.45 34.47
CA ALA A 690 -14.93 -16.27 35.83
C ALA A 690 -13.52 -15.62 35.90
N ALA A 691 -12.78 -15.58 34.80
CA ALA A 691 -11.42 -15.03 34.67
C ALA A 691 -11.38 -13.59 34.14
N GLY A 692 -12.50 -13.02 33.68
CA GLY A 692 -12.57 -11.62 33.25
C GLY A 692 -13.60 -11.38 32.16
N ALA A 693 -13.47 -10.23 31.48
CA ALA A 693 -14.19 -9.92 30.27
C ALA A 693 -13.18 -9.69 29.15
N ALA A 694 -13.51 -10.11 27.94
CA ALA A 694 -12.83 -9.71 26.73
C ALA A 694 -13.75 -8.81 25.91
N ARG A 695 -13.10 -7.92 25.19
CA ARG A 695 -13.71 -7.05 24.19
C ARG A 695 -12.78 -7.06 22.98
N SER A 696 -13.34 -7.30 21.81
CA SER A 696 -12.70 -7.04 20.53
C SER A 696 -13.48 -5.98 19.79
N GLU A 697 -12.79 -5.36 18.84
CA GLU A 697 -13.34 -4.38 17.93
C GLU A 697 -12.89 -4.75 16.52
N GLU A 698 -13.83 -4.71 15.58
CA GLU A 698 -13.62 -5.02 14.18
C GLU A 698 -14.14 -3.85 13.35
N PRO A 699 -13.24 -3.10 12.69
CA PRO A 699 -13.65 -2.03 11.79
C PRO A 699 -14.27 -2.61 10.53
N PHE A 700 -15.27 -1.92 9.98
CA PHE A 700 -15.84 -2.24 8.68
C PHE A 700 -16.36 -0.97 8.02
N ASP A 701 -16.39 -0.97 6.70
CA ASP A 701 -16.89 0.15 5.92
C ASP A 701 -18.30 -0.16 5.40
N VAL A 702 -19.20 0.80 5.55
CA VAL A 702 -20.43 0.85 4.76
C VAL A 702 -20.11 1.66 3.52
N TYR A 703 -20.29 1.08 2.35
CA TYR A 703 -20.21 1.83 1.11
C TYR A 703 -21.60 1.94 0.46
N GLU A 704 -21.82 3.05 -0.25
CA GLU A 704 -22.88 3.06 -1.25
C GLU A 704 -22.46 2.06 -2.32
N GLU A 705 -23.30 1.06 -2.60
CA GLU A 705 -23.10 0.26 -3.80
C GLU A 705 -23.03 1.26 -4.95
N ALA A 706 -21.86 1.35 -5.60
CA ALA A 706 -21.76 2.11 -6.83
C ALA A 706 -22.88 1.60 -7.71
N ALA A 707 -23.73 2.49 -8.23
CA ALA A 707 -24.65 2.11 -9.28
C ALA A 707 -23.82 1.30 -10.28
N GLU A 708 -24.21 0.04 -10.54
CA GLU A 708 -23.47 -0.89 -11.39
C GLU A 708 -22.79 -0.07 -12.48
N LEU A 709 -21.45 0.00 -12.43
CA LEU A 709 -20.71 0.62 -13.51
C LEU A 709 -21.26 -0.03 -14.77
N PRO A 710 -21.64 0.74 -15.81
CA PRO A 710 -22.09 0.12 -17.03
C PRO A 710 -21.04 -0.92 -17.39
N GLU A 711 -21.47 -2.17 -17.60
CA GLU A 711 -20.59 -3.20 -18.14
C GLU A 711 -19.76 -2.52 -19.23
N LEU A 712 -18.42 -2.58 -19.11
CA LEU A 712 -17.53 -2.21 -20.21
C LEU A 712 -18.20 -2.81 -21.45
N PRO A 713 -18.53 -2.04 -22.49
CA PRO A 713 -19.26 -2.60 -23.61
C PRO A 713 -18.46 -3.80 -24.07
N ASP A 714 -19.06 -4.98 -23.93
CA ASP A 714 -18.49 -6.23 -24.41
C ASP A 714 -18.00 -5.90 -25.82
N LEU A 715 -16.73 -6.21 -26.12
CA LEU A 715 -16.26 -6.19 -27.49
C LEU A 715 -17.25 -7.09 -28.24
N ALA A 716 -18.17 -6.48 -28.97
CA ALA A 716 -19.38 -7.18 -29.35
C ALA A 716 -19.01 -8.15 -30.45
N GLU A 717 -19.07 -9.45 -30.18
CA GLU A 717 -19.02 -10.44 -31.26
C GLU A 717 -20.24 -10.20 -32.14
N VAL A 718 -20.01 -9.60 -33.31
CA VAL A 718 -21.06 -9.26 -34.27
C VAL A 718 -21.32 -10.42 -35.23
N PHE A 719 -20.40 -11.39 -35.29
CA PHE A 719 -20.55 -12.61 -36.05
C PHE A 719 -19.68 -13.73 -35.48
N GLY A 720 -20.25 -14.91 -35.27
CA GLY A 720 -19.55 -16.07 -34.71
C GLY A 720 -20.01 -17.37 -35.36
N ILE A 721 -19.07 -18.30 -35.55
CA ILE A 721 -19.33 -19.71 -35.86
C ILE A 721 -18.47 -20.56 -34.92
N ASP A 722 -19.13 -21.11 -33.89
CA ASP A 722 -18.49 -21.96 -32.92
C ASP A 722 -18.14 -23.34 -33.48
N GLY A 723 -16.94 -23.82 -33.15
CA GLY A 723 -16.50 -25.18 -33.46
C GLY A 723 -16.10 -25.39 -34.92
N ALA A 724 -15.61 -26.61 -35.19
CA ALA A 724 -14.98 -26.93 -36.47
C ALA A 724 -15.98 -27.15 -37.62
N MET A 725 -15.76 -26.40 -38.71
CA MET A 725 -16.36 -26.62 -40.02
C MET A 725 -15.38 -27.38 -40.92
N GLU A 726 -15.85 -28.46 -41.54
CA GLU A 726 -15.10 -29.28 -42.50
C GLU A 726 -15.31 -28.81 -43.94
N PHE A 727 -14.22 -28.58 -44.67
CA PHE A 727 -14.22 -28.22 -46.09
C PHE A 727 -13.47 -29.29 -46.89
N ASP A 728 -14.13 -29.90 -47.87
CA ASP A 728 -13.61 -31.05 -48.63
C ASP A 728 -13.01 -30.67 -50.00
N GLY A 729 -12.64 -29.40 -50.18
CA GLY A 729 -12.21 -28.86 -51.47
C GLY A 729 -13.33 -28.77 -52.52
N SER A 730 -14.60 -28.99 -52.15
CA SER A 730 -15.74 -28.82 -53.04
C SER A 730 -16.41 -27.45 -52.90
N ARG A 731 -17.04 -26.98 -53.98
CA ARG A 731 -17.83 -25.74 -53.94
C ARG A 731 -19.06 -25.83 -53.02
N SER A 732 -19.53 -27.03 -52.69
CA SER A 732 -20.71 -27.23 -51.84
C SER A 732 -20.43 -27.09 -50.35
N ALA A 733 -19.16 -27.14 -49.93
CA ALA A 733 -18.78 -27.00 -48.52
C ALA A 733 -18.60 -25.53 -48.09
N VAL A 734 -18.39 -24.61 -49.04
CA VAL A 734 -18.19 -23.19 -48.77
C VAL A 734 -19.44 -22.58 -48.15
N GLN A 735 -19.25 -21.83 -47.06
CA GLN A 735 -20.31 -21.05 -46.43
C GLN A 735 -20.30 -19.63 -46.99
N GLU A 736 -21.45 -19.17 -47.49
CA GLU A 736 -21.64 -17.80 -47.96
C GLU A 736 -22.71 -17.11 -47.12
N PHE A 737 -22.35 -15.98 -46.52
CA PHE A 737 -23.24 -15.16 -45.71
C PHE A 737 -23.53 -13.86 -46.46
N ALA A 738 -24.81 -13.54 -46.59
CA ALA A 738 -25.24 -12.28 -47.22
C ALA A 738 -24.72 -11.07 -46.42
N PRO A 739 -24.56 -9.90 -47.07
CA PRO A 739 -24.16 -8.68 -46.38
C PRO A 739 -25.10 -8.38 -45.23
N ASP A 740 -24.54 -8.07 -44.07
CA ASP A 740 -25.25 -7.78 -42.84
C ASP A 740 -24.79 -6.42 -42.32
N ASP A 741 -25.74 -5.62 -41.82
CA ASP A 741 -25.45 -4.32 -41.21
C ASP A 741 -24.64 -4.48 -39.92
N ALA A 742 -24.71 -5.63 -39.24
CA ALA A 742 -23.88 -5.93 -38.06
C ALA A 742 -22.37 -5.97 -38.37
N LEU A 743 -21.99 -6.17 -39.63
CA LEU A 743 -20.60 -6.20 -40.08
C LEU A 743 -20.10 -4.85 -40.63
N LYS A 744 -20.86 -3.77 -40.45
CA LYS A 744 -20.41 -2.40 -40.79
C LYS A 744 -19.60 -1.82 -39.65
N LEU A 745 -18.31 -2.16 -39.64
CA LEU A 745 -17.40 -1.87 -38.54
C LEU A 745 -16.44 -0.74 -38.89
N ALA A 746 -16.28 0.25 -38.00
CA ALA A 746 -15.19 1.24 -38.11
C ALA A 746 -13.85 0.64 -37.67
N ALA A 747 -13.91 -0.37 -36.78
CA ALA A 747 -12.79 -1.22 -36.41
C ALA A 747 -13.29 -2.60 -36.02
N GLY A 748 -12.50 -3.61 -36.32
CA GLY A 748 -12.85 -4.97 -35.97
C GLY A 748 -11.67 -5.91 -35.90
N GLU A 749 -11.91 -7.04 -35.25
CA GLU A 749 -11.01 -8.18 -35.20
C GLU A 749 -11.68 -9.38 -35.85
N ILE A 750 -10.96 -10.11 -36.70
CA ILE A 750 -11.39 -11.34 -37.36
C ILE A 750 -10.47 -12.45 -36.86
N SER A 751 -11.00 -13.33 -36.03
CA SER A 751 -10.26 -14.40 -35.38
C SER A 751 -10.81 -15.76 -35.80
N PHE A 752 -9.95 -16.73 -36.11
CA PHE A 752 -10.34 -18.10 -36.43
C PHE A 752 -9.13 -19.05 -36.36
N THR A 753 -9.38 -20.32 -36.12
CA THR A 753 -8.37 -21.37 -36.24
C THR A 753 -8.55 -22.11 -37.56
N PHE A 754 -7.48 -22.41 -38.29
CA PHE A 754 -7.55 -23.28 -39.46
C PHE A 754 -6.54 -24.42 -39.42
N ASN A 755 -6.92 -25.55 -40.01
CA ASN A 755 -6.07 -26.70 -40.28
C ASN A 755 -6.23 -27.09 -41.75
N ALA A 756 -5.16 -27.10 -42.53
CA ALA A 756 -5.26 -27.38 -43.95
C ALA A 756 -4.88 -28.84 -44.26
N ASP A 757 -5.72 -29.57 -44.99
CA ASP A 757 -5.42 -30.94 -45.45
C ASP A 757 -4.34 -30.93 -46.54
N THR A 758 -4.33 -29.85 -47.33
CA THR A 758 -3.32 -29.58 -48.34
C THR A 758 -2.89 -28.11 -48.27
N VAL A 759 -1.63 -27.83 -48.59
CA VAL A 759 -1.10 -26.45 -48.63
C VAL A 759 -0.63 -26.04 -50.03
N SER A 760 -0.91 -26.87 -51.03
CA SER A 760 -0.50 -26.66 -52.43
C SER A 760 -1.55 -25.91 -53.23
N GLY A 761 -1.12 -25.00 -54.10
CA GLY A 761 -2.07 -24.11 -54.78
C GLY A 761 -2.59 -23.03 -53.85
N ARG A 762 -3.61 -22.28 -54.26
CA ARG A 762 -4.24 -21.21 -53.47
C ARG A 762 -5.61 -21.67 -52.99
N GLN A 763 -5.87 -21.48 -51.70
CA GLN A 763 -7.10 -21.89 -51.03
C GLN A 763 -7.52 -20.79 -50.04
N GLY A 764 -8.72 -20.26 -50.21
CA GLY A 764 -9.26 -19.15 -49.42
C GLY A 764 -9.81 -19.61 -48.09
N LEU A 765 -9.52 -18.87 -47.03
CA LEU A 765 -9.99 -19.14 -45.68
C LEU A 765 -11.24 -18.28 -45.43
N VAL A 766 -11.07 -17.10 -44.85
CA VAL A 766 -12.15 -16.14 -44.59
C VAL A 766 -12.01 -14.95 -45.53
N SER A 767 -13.10 -14.55 -46.19
CA SER A 767 -13.08 -13.47 -47.18
C SER A 767 -14.36 -12.64 -47.12
N LYS A 768 -14.22 -11.31 -47.19
CA LYS A 768 -15.30 -10.35 -47.41
C LYS A 768 -14.86 -9.43 -48.56
N ASP A 769 -14.87 -10.00 -49.76
CA ASP A 769 -14.16 -9.46 -50.93
C ASP A 769 -14.97 -9.70 -52.21
N ALA A 770 -14.67 -8.94 -53.26
CA ALA A 770 -15.30 -9.06 -54.58
C ALA A 770 -14.30 -8.78 -55.72
N SER A 771 -14.73 -8.98 -56.96
CA SER A 771 -13.95 -8.63 -58.15
C SER A 771 -14.17 -7.17 -58.56
N GLY A 772 -13.06 -6.43 -58.75
CA GLY A 772 -13.09 -5.03 -59.19
C GLY A 772 -12.42 -4.09 -58.20
N THR A 773 -12.53 -2.79 -58.45
CA THR A 773 -12.08 -1.69 -57.57
C THR A 773 -13.15 -0.61 -57.38
N ASP A 774 -14.37 -0.89 -57.86
CA ASP A 774 -15.39 0.14 -58.05
C ASP A 774 -16.55 -0.13 -57.09
N VAL A 775 -16.84 0.89 -56.27
CA VAL A 775 -18.07 1.22 -55.50
C VAL A 775 -18.30 0.75 -54.07
N ASN A 776 -17.50 -0.14 -53.47
CA ASN A 776 -17.49 -0.38 -52.02
C ASN A 776 -16.05 -0.47 -51.50
N GLU A 777 -15.78 0.19 -50.37
CA GLU A 777 -14.50 0.22 -49.66
C GLU A 777 -14.47 -0.92 -48.60
N GLY A 778 -13.30 -1.36 -48.12
CA GLY A 778 -13.20 -2.40 -47.08
C GLY A 778 -12.94 -3.86 -47.49
N HIS A 779 -12.31 -4.15 -48.63
CA HIS A 779 -12.12 -5.52 -49.11
C HIS A 779 -11.10 -6.32 -48.27
N PHE A 780 -11.57 -7.39 -47.61
CA PHE A 780 -10.74 -8.29 -46.80
C PHE A 780 -10.67 -9.70 -47.38
N THR A 781 -9.48 -10.32 -47.41
CA THR A 781 -9.36 -11.74 -47.69
C THR A 781 -8.17 -12.40 -47.00
N SER A 782 -8.32 -13.67 -46.66
CA SER A 782 -7.26 -14.52 -46.12
C SER A 782 -7.20 -15.84 -46.89
N TYR A 783 -6.00 -16.33 -47.19
CA TYR A 783 -5.81 -17.58 -47.94
C TYR A 783 -4.44 -18.20 -47.70
N VAL A 784 -4.35 -19.52 -47.82
CA VAL A 784 -3.08 -20.24 -47.90
C VAL A 784 -2.68 -20.41 -49.36
N SER A 785 -1.41 -20.18 -49.68
CA SER A 785 -0.86 -20.38 -51.01
C SER A 785 0.55 -20.98 -50.95
N ASN A 786 0.70 -22.26 -51.27
CA ASN A 786 1.98 -22.98 -51.28
C ASN A 786 2.73 -22.85 -49.93
N GLY A 787 2.06 -23.14 -48.82
CA GLY A 787 2.62 -23.07 -47.46
C GLY A 787 2.86 -21.66 -46.92
N THR A 788 2.20 -20.66 -47.51
CA THR A 788 2.21 -19.26 -47.05
C THR A 788 0.80 -18.80 -46.77
N LEU A 789 0.50 -18.40 -45.54
CA LEU A 789 -0.71 -17.66 -45.20
C LEU A 789 -0.55 -16.24 -45.74
N VAL A 790 -1.60 -15.74 -46.39
CA VAL A 790 -1.66 -14.38 -46.91
C VAL A 790 -2.96 -13.74 -46.44
N VAL A 791 -2.85 -12.57 -45.81
CA VAL A 791 -3.99 -11.76 -45.40
C VAL A 791 -3.87 -10.40 -46.08
N ARG A 792 -4.96 -9.96 -46.71
CA ARG A 792 -5.00 -8.71 -47.48
C ARG A 792 -6.17 -7.85 -47.05
N PHE A 793 -5.84 -6.59 -46.81
CA PHE A 793 -6.76 -5.47 -46.62
C PHE A 793 -6.65 -4.58 -47.86
N GLN A 794 -7.75 -4.23 -48.49
CA GLN A 794 -7.77 -3.39 -49.68
C GLN A 794 -8.81 -2.27 -49.53
N GLU A 795 -8.35 -1.04 -49.75
CA GLU A 795 -9.17 0.15 -49.88
C GLU A 795 -9.03 0.78 -51.27
N GLY A 796 -10.16 0.90 -51.98
CA GLY A 796 -10.21 1.32 -53.36
C GLY A 796 -9.20 0.55 -54.24
N SER A 797 -8.18 1.27 -54.73
CA SER A 797 -7.10 0.70 -55.56
C SER A 797 -5.82 0.34 -54.80
N THR A 798 -5.79 0.59 -53.49
CA THR A 798 -4.63 0.37 -52.62
C THR A 798 -4.83 -0.85 -51.74
N SER A 799 -3.75 -1.52 -51.35
CA SER A 799 -3.85 -2.68 -50.45
C SER A 799 -2.62 -2.84 -49.57
N LYS A 800 -2.83 -3.40 -48.38
CA LYS A 800 -1.80 -3.98 -47.54
C LYS A 800 -1.94 -5.49 -47.53
N THR A 801 -0.81 -6.17 -47.50
CA THR A 801 -0.77 -7.63 -47.53
C THR A 801 0.30 -8.14 -46.60
N PHE A 802 -0.11 -8.93 -45.62
CA PHE A 802 0.77 -9.64 -44.71
C PHE A 802 0.95 -11.08 -45.16
N LYS A 803 2.12 -11.66 -44.89
CA LYS A 803 2.47 -13.03 -45.29
C LYS A 803 3.20 -13.74 -44.17
N ALA A 804 2.72 -14.91 -43.77
CA ALA A 804 3.41 -15.83 -42.88
C ALA A 804 3.76 -17.11 -43.65
N THR A 805 5.05 -17.46 -43.71
CA THR A 805 5.53 -18.68 -44.38
C THR A 805 5.65 -19.83 -43.38
N GLY A 806 5.68 -21.06 -43.89
CA GLY A 806 5.87 -22.24 -43.04
C GLY A 806 4.57 -22.89 -42.56
N ILE A 807 3.45 -22.58 -43.22
CA ILE A 807 2.17 -23.27 -42.99
C ILE A 807 2.30 -24.71 -43.45
N GLN A 808 2.01 -25.64 -42.56
CA GLN A 808 2.07 -27.07 -42.79
C GLN A 808 0.66 -27.65 -42.85
N LYS A 809 0.52 -28.77 -43.56
CA LYS A 809 -0.72 -29.54 -43.55
C LYS A 809 -0.91 -30.22 -42.20
N ASP A 810 -2.15 -30.54 -41.84
CA ASP A 810 -2.50 -31.25 -40.61
C ASP A 810 -2.02 -30.53 -39.33
N THR A 811 -1.95 -29.20 -39.35
CA THR A 811 -1.48 -28.37 -38.22
C THR A 811 -2.45 -27.22 -37.99
N ASP A 812 -2.82 -26.99 -36.74
CA ASP A 812 -3.70 -25.88 -36.34
C ASP A 812 -2.93 -24.56 -36.32
N TYR A 813 -3.56 -23.53 -36.83
CA TYR A 813 -3.06 -22.16 -36.84
C TYR A 813 -4.16 -21.19 -36.42
N ASP A 814 -3.92 -20.47 -35.33
CA ASP A 814 -4.82 -19.41 -34.85
C ASP A 814 -4.48 -18.12 -35.58
N VAL A 815 -5.43 -17.56 -36.30
CA VAL A 815 -5.27 -16.34 -37.09
C VAL A 815 -6.11 -15.25 -36.47
N THR A 816 -5.49 -14.10 -36.25
CA THR A 816 -6.18 -12.88 -35.86
C THR A 816 -5.79 -11.76 -36.82
N ALA A 817 -6.77 -11.17 -37.48
CA ALA A 817 -6.59 -10.04 -38.37
C ALA A 817 -7.41 -8.87 -37.86
N SER A 818 -6.75 -7.74 -37.56
CA SER A 818 -7.40 -6.56 -37.00
C SER A 818 -7.29 -5.36 -37.92
N PHE A 819 -8.27 -4.46 -37.83
CA PHE A 819 -8.32 -3.21 -38.55
C PHE A 819 -9.03 -2.13 -37.75
N GLY A 820 -8.68 -0.86 -38.01
CA GLY A 820 -9.28 0.31 -37.38
C GLY A 820 -8.24 1.30 -36.89
N GLY A 821 -8.66 2.53 -36.59
CA GLY A 821 -7.77 3.55 -36.01
C GLY A 821 -6.67 4.03 -36.97
N GLY A 822 -6.85 3.78 -38.27
CA GLY A 822 -5.84 4.06 -39.30
C GLY A 822 -4.80 2.95 -39.49
N GLU A 823 -4.99 1.77 -38.90
CA GLU A 823 -4.04 0.66 -38.98
C GLU A 823 -4.72 -0.69 -39.31
N VAL A 824 -3.91 -1.62 -39.83
CA VAL A 824 -4.26 -3.03 -40.00
C VAL A 824 -3.13 -3.93 -39.52
N ALA A 825 -3.46 -5.10 -38.96
CA ALA A 825 -2.48 -6.06 -38.47
C ALA A 825 -2.88 -7.53 -38.72
N LEU A 826 -1.87 -8.40 -38.66
CA LEU A 826 -2.01 -9.85 -38.70
C LEU A 826 -1.19 -10.47 -37.56
N GLU A 827 -1.83 -11.33 -36.78
CA GLU A 827 -1.21 -12.24 -35.83
C GLU A 827 -1.45 -13.70 -36.25
N LEU A 828 -0.50 -14.56 -35.90
CA LEU A 828 -0.55 -16.00 -36.12
C LEU A 828 -0.07 -16.70 -34.85
N ASN A 829 -0.90 -17.56 -34.25
CA ASN A 829 -0.63 -18.26 -32.99
C ASN A 829 -0.29 -17.29 -31.85
N GLY A 830 -0.99 -16.16 -31.77
CA GLY A 830 -0.74 -15.08 -30.80
C GLY A 830 0.55 -14.30 -31.02
N GLN A 831 1.24 -14.49 -32.16
CA GLN A 831 2.43 -13.73 -32.52
C GLN A 831 2.12 -12.74 -33.66
N LEU A 832 2.42 -11.45 -33.45
CA LEU A 832 2.33 -10.44 -34.50
C LEU A 832 3.23 -10.77 -35.70
N ILE A 833 2.61 -10.97 -36.86
CA ILE A 833 3.28 -11.20 -38.14
C ILE A 833 3.59 -9.87 -38.84
N GLY A 834 2.71 -8.89 -38.70
CA GLY A 834 2.96 -7.55 -39.21
C GLY A 834 1.79 -6.61 -38.99
N GLN A 835 2.09 -5.31 -38.97
CA GLN A 835 1.16 -4.21 -38.82
C GLN A 835 1.56 -3.10 -39.78
N ALA A 836 0.58 -2.31 -40.24
CA ALA A 836 0.84 -1.19 -41.12
C ALA A 836 -0.26 -0.13 -41.03
N ASP A 837 0.15 1.14 -41.11
CA ASP A 837 -0.77 2.26 -41.34
C ASP A 837 -1.52 2.02 -42.66
N PHE A 838 -2.82 1.92 -42.51
CA PHE A 838 -3.78 1.71 -43.56
C PHE A 838 -5.16 2.03 -43.01
N ASP A 839 -5.69 3.18 -43.42
CA ASP A 839 -7.08 3.53 -43.17
C ASP A 839 -7.95 2.48 -43.87
N PHE A 840 -8.63 1.65 -43.10
CA PHE A 840 -9.43 0.52 -43.56
C PHE A 840 -10.59 0.32 -42.59
N ASP A 841 -11.79 0.19 -43.15
CA ASP A 841 -13.01 -0.07 -42.38
C ASP A 841 -13.97 -0.94 -43.20
N TRP A 842 -15.07 -1.36 -42.58
CA TRP A 842 -16.15 -2.09 -43.25
C TRP A 842 -17.45 -1.30 -43.32
N LEU A 843 -17.44 0.01 -43.07
CA LEU A 843 -18.65 0.85 -43.00
C LEU A 843 -19.45 0.82 -44.31
N ASP A 844 -18.74 0.78 -45.44
CA ASP A 844 -19.32 0.74 -46.78
C ASP A 844 -19.21 -0.65 -47.44
N ASN A 845 -18.75 -1.68 -46.72
CA ASN A 845 -18.50 -3.00 -47.27
C ASN A 845 -19.77 -3.86 -47.39
N GLY A 846 -20.41 -3.79 -48.55
CA GLY A 846 -21.61 -4.56 -48.90
C GLY A 846 -21.35 -5.96 -49.49
N GLU A 847 -20.20 -6.57 -49.23
CA GLU A 847 -19.78 -7.85 -49.80
C GLU A 847 -20.24 -9.03 -48.96
N TYR A 848 -20.48 -10.17 -49.62
CA TYR A 848 -20.74 -11.43 -48.93
C TYR A 848 -19.50 -11.84 -48.13
N LEU A 849 -19.71 -12.37 -46.93
CA LEU A 849 -18.68 -13.03 -46.15
C LEU A 849 -18.63 -14.51 -46.58
N GLN A 850 -17.45 -15.02 -46.91
CA GLN A 850 -17.20 -16.42 -47.23
C GLN A 850 -16.29 -17.05 -46.19
N ALA A 851 -16.64 -18.26 -45.77
CA ALA A 851 -15.74 -19.17 -45.06
C ALA A 851 -15.45 -20.39 -45.95
N GLY A 852 -14.16 -20.71 -46.11
CA GLY A 852 -13.64 -21.79 -46.94
C GLY A 852 -13.44 -21.44 -48.42
N ALA A 853 -13.41 -20.16 -48.80
CA ALA A 853 -13.07 -19.71 -50.16
C ALA A 853 -12.73 -18.20 -50.25
N ASN A 854 -12.15 -17.78 -51.38
CA ASN A 854 -11.92 -16.36 -51.70
C ASN A 854 -13.12 -15.74 -52.43
N GLY A 855 -13.61 -14.59 -51.95
CA GLY A 855 -14.72 -13.82 -52.54
C GLY A 855 -14.41 -13.16 -53.90
N TRP A 856 -13.15 -13.17 -54.34
CA TRP A 856 -12.65 -12.53 -55.57
C TRP A 856 -13.29 -12.91 -56.92
N ALA A 857 -14.32 -13.74 -56.94
CA ALA A 857 -15.02 -14.16 -58.15
C ALA A 857 -16.40 -13.49 -58.31
N SER A 858 -16.94 -12.84 -57.28
CA SER A 858 -18.24 -12.18 -57.31
C SER A 858 -18.15 -10.72 -57.74
N ARG A 859 -19.28 -10.12 -58.11
CA ARG A 859 -19.41 -8.65 -58.15
C ARG A 859 -19.81 -8.16 -56.76
N THR A 860 -19.55 -6.89 -56.46
CA THR A 860 -20.06 -6.22 -55.26
C THR A 860 -21.56 -6.49 -55.04
N GLY A 861 -21.92 -6.95 -53.84
CA GLY A 861 -23.28 -7.29 -53.45
C GLY A 861 -23.85 -8.60 -54.02
N GLU A 862 -23.09 -9.39 -54.78
CA GLU A 862 -23.49 -10.70 -55.30
C GLU A 862 -22.73 -11.84 -54.60
N ALA A 863 -23.36 -13.01 -54.45
CA ALA A 863 -22.69 -14.23 -54.00
C ALA A 863 -21.72 -14.75 -55.09
N GLY A 864 -20.64 -15.41 -54.68
CA GLY A 864 -19.68 -16.00 -55.59
C GLY A 864 -18.25 -16.04 -55.04
N PHE A 865 -17.56 -17.14 -55.31
CA PHE A 865 -16.23 -17.42 -54.80
C PHE A 865 -15.38 -18.26 -55.75
N ARG A 866 -14.09 -18.34 -55.44
CA ARG A 866 -13.06 -19.17 -56.09
C ARG A 866 -12.06 -19.64 -55.05
N ASP A 867 -11.11 -20.47 -55.49
CA ASP A 867 -10.00 -20.95 -54.65
C ASP A 867 -10.52 -21.61 -53.36
N VAL A 868 -11.28 -22.69 -53.48
CA VAL A 868 -11.94 -23.38 -52.35
C VAL A 868 -10.93 -24.06 -51.40
N PHE A 869 -11.25 -24.08 -50.11
CA PHE A 869 -10.45 -24.67 -49.05
C PHE A 869 -10.68 -26.17 -48.88
N ASP A 870 -9.62 -26.86 -48.43
CA ASP A 870 -9.60 -28.29 -48.12
C ASP A 870 -8.92 -28.45 -46.76
N GLY A 871 -9.70 -28.76 -45.73
CA GLY A 871 -9.31 -28.74 -44.31
C GLY A 871 -10.43 -28.22 -43.39
N THR A 872 -10.07 -27.81 -42.17
CA THR A 872 -11.01 -27.29 -41.16
C THR A 872 -10.81 -25.80 -40.87
N ILE A 873 -11.91 -25.09 -40.61
CA ILE A 873 -11.90 -23.77 -39.98
C ILE A 873 -12.80 -23.85 -38.74
N SER A 874 -12.30 -23.46 -37.57
CA SER A 874 -13.08 -23.41 -36.33
C SER A 874 -13.05 -22.03 -35.72
N ASP A 875 -14.07 -21.78 -34.89
CA ASP A 875 -14.12 -20.64 -33.97
C ASP A 875 -13.93 -19.30 -34.69
N LEU A 876 -14.61 -19.18 -35.84
CA LEU A 876 -14.61 -17.94 -36.62
C LEU A 876 -15.43 -16.90 -35.88
N SER A 877 -14.76 -15.89 -35.36
CA SER A 877 -15.35 -14.75 -34.66
C SER A 877 -14.97 -13.45 -35.36
N ILE A 878 -15.92 -12.54 -35.45
CA ILE A 878 -15.72 -11.15 -35.86
C ILE A 878 -16.27 -10.26 -34.76
N THR A 879 -15.42 -9.41 -34.24
CA THR A 879 -15.71 -8.59 -33.06
C THR A 879 -15.61 -7.11 -33.43
N ASP A 880 -16.62 -6.32 -33.03
CA ASP A 880 -16.59 -4.87 -33.15
C ASP A 880 -15.67 -4.27 -32.07
N THR A 881 -14.57 -3.67 -32.50
CA THR A 881 -13.60 -3.02 -31.61
C THR A 881 -13.66 -1.49 -31.70
N SER A 882 -14.69 -0.93 -32.37
CA SER A 882 -14.83 0.52 -32.60
C SER A 882 -14.92 1.32 -31.30
N ALA A 883 -15.47 0.73 -30.22
CA ALA A 883 -15.50 1.36 -28.90
C ALA A 883 -14.10 1.58 -28.30
N ALA A 884 -13.16 0.66 -28.58
CA ALA A 884 -11.77 0.74 -28.11
C ALA A 884 -10.95 1.86 -28.79
N LEU A 885 -11.48 2.45 -29.87
CA LEU A 885 -10.87 3.57 -30.59
C LEU A 885 -11.53 4.91 -30.33
N SER A 886 -12.65 4.92 -29.59
CA SER A 886 -13.25 6.19 -29.19
C SER A 886 -12.32 6.89 -28.20
N ASP A 887 -12.21 8.22 -28.30
CA ASP A 887 -11.37 9.06 -27.42
C ASP A 887 -11.63 8.81 -25.91
N ASP A 888 -12.77 8.20 -25.56
CA ASP A 888 -13.14 7.80 -24.20
C ASP A 888 -12.47 6.50 -23.70
N PHE A 889 -11.91 5.64 -24.57
CA PHE A 889 -11.29 4.36 -24.19
C PHE A 889 -9.75 4.39 -24.14
N LEU A 890 -9.12 5.39 -24.77
CA LEU A 890 -7.66 5.62 -24.74
C LEU A 890 -7.19 6.37 -23.49
N LEU A 891 -8.11 6.71 -22.59
CA LEU A 891 -7.88 7.31 -21.28
C LEU A 891 -7.97 6.31 -20.11
N VAL A 892 -8.27 5.02 -20.39
CA VAL A 892 -8.38 3.95 -19.38
C VAL A 892 -7.03 3.32 -19.08
#